data_AF-A0A2U2D1B4-F1
#
_entry.id   AF-A0A2U2D1B4-F1
#
_cell.length_a   1.000
_cell.length_b   1.000
_cell.length_c   1.000
_cell.angle_alpha   90.00
_cell.angle_beta   90.00
_cell.angle_gamma   90.00
#
_symmetry.space_group_name_H-M   'P 1'
#
loop_
_entity.id
_entity.type
_entity.pdbx_description
1 polymer ?
#
loop_
_entity_poly.entity_id
_entity_poly.type
_entity_poly.pdbx_seq_one_letter_code
_entity_poly.pdbx_strand_id
1 'polypeptide(L)'
;MNAVKSTGAKVEAERKVIIIDNNEQSLDKALELKEYANVTRLVSVDGNVLRAVSVAYKTASGLHSEAQGQITKCIYSMSKLSIALLIVTNDGSDKAFDSAAFEIARDAFVSGKLEERANVLAMATGRAPEACYNLINRKLALMNEQMNAKTNLLTAPGESAESPEAITAIILQEGGKFAVSLPTGDGKTSKINNPVIQHYLDAGKKVLVISHRRSINKNAANMEGIVSYDECDQPDDLENAKGLKIVVNSLSNLRYRRFIRAVDLVVIDEASQVISHVLGGEVKNRQAVWDTLNFVVKNTVNVIFSDADIDSRCVTMLGECRLFRKAADHSKITVRTGDINHVRALAVEAATGRKADPANEITELAATTVLIACDVVKEAMALAKAIEKNCGPKALVITADNARWPEQAAFIANPNSDLHRVVIYSPVITSALSITSGHFKSHFGIFQGQIVPGDAIQMLRRDRTAETFVVGIKQPQYNKLEAVELAFKNDEARLEELLAGLTIDDAAKDKIRSVAFANVKLSEFQCLEYTHRSQEAWMRDNIRNTLPASLIARGFNLEVLEHNEVQAEAGSRADGQARKAVKNEIATKLINSAKGNEALIRGVVESGSANEEEHLQAVGGQAVAVMKVSDFNKADARLWGGGEGEAKIVKYRKLHHHFHCDEYVESSAPKVLSLLKPAVQIMSETNDWAGDDSVALFEKLNAIRSDVISSGIRIGSAKSDQAKKADITKIFAQFGLNVKRRERTKDVDGKKNFFYVITTDSLAQMNRYI
;
A
#
# COMPACT_ATOMS: atom_id res chain seq x y z
N MET A 1 -21.31 54.03 -2.55
CA MET A 1 -20.05 54.20 -1.80
C MET A 1 -19.35 52.86 -1.75
N ASN A 2 -18.38 52.67 -2.64
CA ASN A 2 -17.66 51.43 -2.88
C ASN A 2 -16.53 51.28 -1.86
N ALA A 3 -16.51 50.18 -1.10
CA ALA A 3 -15.32 49.75 -0.37
C ALA A 3 -14.60 48.68 -1.19
N VAL A 4 -13.61 49.15 -1.96
CA VAL A 4 -12.62 48.31 -2.66
C VAL A 4 -11.82 47.56 -1.60
N LYS A 5 -12.00 46.24 -1.50
CA LYS A 5 -11.04 45.36 -0.82
C LYS A 5 -9.84 45.17 -1.75
N SER A 6 -8.71 45.74 -1.35
CA SER A 6 -7.43 45.54 -2.03
C SER A 6 -7.05 44.05 -2.01
N THR A 7 -6.93 43.49 -3.20
CA THR A 7 -6.26 42.22 -3.44
C THR A 7 -4.77 42.45 -3.23
N GLY A 8 -4.28 42.18 -2.02
CA GLY A 8 -2.86 42.06 -1.76
C GLY A 8 -2.30 40.89 -2.58
N ALA A 9 -1.68 41.20 -3.72
CA ALA A 9 -0.80 40.28 -4.41
C ALA A 9 0.26 39.80 -3.42
N LYS A 10 0.26 38.50 -3.11
CA LYS A 10 1.40 37.88 -2.42
C LYS A 10 2.58 37.94 -3.39
N VAL A 11 3.48 38.89 -3.18
CA VAL A 11 4.84 38.83 -3.69
C VAL A 11 5.43 37.52 -3.15
N GLU A 12 5.72 36.57 -4.03
CA GLU A 12 6.50 35.38 -3.67
C GLU A 12 7.85 35.86 -3.13
N ALA A 13 8.10 35.66 -1.84
CA ALA A 13 9.42 35.90 -1.27
C ALA A 13 10.42 34.95 -1.95
N GLU A 14 11.43 35.50 -2.64
CA GLU A 14 12.50 34.73 -3.27
C GLU A 14 13.09 33.72 -2.27
N ARG A 15 13.05 32.42 -2.60
CA ARG A 15 13.64 31.37 -1.77
C ARG A 15 15.16 31.53 -1.76
N LYS A 16 15.75 31.69 -0.57
CA LYS A 16 17.21 31.81 -0.39
C LYS A 16 17.88 30.49 -0.80
N VAL A 17 18.73 30.53 -1.82
CA VAL A 17 19.52 29.37 -2.24
C VAL A 17 20.78 29.28 -1.38
N ILE A 18 21.09 28.10 -0.85
CA ILE A 18 22.31 27.85 -0.09
C ILE A 18 23.02 26.64 -0.69
N ILE A 19 24.29 26.85 -1.05
CA ILE A 19 25.20 25.81 -1.52
C ILE A 19 25.89 25.22 -0.31
N ILE A 20 25.97 23.89 -0.28
CA ILE A 20 26.55 23.10 0.81
C ILE A 20 27.80 22.43 0.26
N ASP A 21 28.94 22.76 0.85
CA ASP A 21 30.23 22.19 0.48
C ASP A 21 30.22 20.66 0.64
N ASN A 22 30.98 19.96 -0.21
CA ASN A 22 31.05 18.51 -0.24
C ASN A 22 32.17 17.95 0.65
N ASN A 23 31.90 17.83 1.94
CA ASN A 23 32.80 17.33 2.97
C ASN A 23 32.05 16.36 3.90
N GLU A 24 32.65 15.97 5.03
CA GLU A 24 32.01 15.00 5.94
C GLU A 24 30.79 15.58 6.66
N GLN A 25 30.74 16.91 6.78
CA GLN A 25 29.66 17.65 7.45
C GLN A 25 28.51 18.01 6.49
N SER A 26 28.62 17.71 5.18
CA SER A 26 27.59 18.05 4.19
C SER A 26 26.23 17.50 4.54
N LEU A 27 26.17 16.28 5.09
CA LEU A 27 24.92 15.69 5.51
C LEU A 27 24.30 16.55 6.61
N ASP A 28 25.02 16.76 7.70
CA ASP A 28 24.54 17.50 8.87
C ASP A 28 24.15 18.94 8.49
N LYS A 29 24.92 19.59 7.61
CA LYS A 29 24.57 20.92 7.10
C LYS A 29 23.31 20.91 6.23
N ALA A 30 23.14 19.92 5.37
CA ALA A 30 21.92 19.74 4.59
C ALA A 30 20.71 19.40 5.48
N LEU A 31 20.94 18.69 6.58
CA LEU A 31 19.94 18.39 7.59
C LEU A 31 19.50 19.65 8.34
N GLU A 32 20.45 20.47 8.79
CA GLU A 32 20.19 21.77 9.45
C GLU A 32 19.38 22.68 8.53
N LEU A 33 19.82 22.86 7.29
CA LEU A 33 19.18 23.77 6.35
C LEU A 33 17.78 23.30 5.91
N LYS A 34 17.43 22.03 6.14
CA LYS A 34 16.11 21.47 5.83
C LYS A 34 15.01 22.00 6.74
N GLU A 35 15.38 22.60 7.86
CA GLU A 35 14.47 23.23 8.82
C GLU A 35 13.80 24.52 8.29
N TYR A 36 14.41 25.14 7.28
CA TYR A 36 14.01 26.44 6.76
C TYR A 36 13.17 26.26 5.49
N ALA A 37 11.86 26.50 5.60
CA ALA A 37 10.91 26.32 4.50
C ALA A 37 11.17 27.20 3.26
N ASN A 38 11.92 28.29 3.43
CA ASN A 38 12.27 29.23 2.36
C ASN A 38 13.70 29.06 1.85
N VAL A 39 14.36 27.95 2.19
CA VAL A 39 15.74 27.66 1.75
C VAL A 39 15.75 26.53 0.73
N THR A 40 16.29 26.84 -0.45
CA THR A 40 16.65 25.82 -1.44
C THR A 40 18.07 25.36 -1.14
N ARG A 41 18.23 24.08 -0.81
CA ARG A 41 19.52 23.49 -0.46
C ARG A 41 20.12 22.85 -1.70
N LEU A 42 21.34 23.20 -2.05
CA LEU A 42 22.07 22.57 -3.13
C LEU A 42 23.34 21.97 -2.57
N VAL A 43 23.54 20.67 -2.71
CA VAL A 43 24.78 20.01 -2.30
C VAL A 43 25.77 20.13 -3.45
N SER A 44 26.95 20.67 -3.19
CA SER A 44 28.04 20.72 -4.17
C SER A 44 28.42 19.28 -4.55
N VAL A 45 28.54 19.02 -5.84
CA VAL A 45 29.08 17.75 -6.36
C VAL A 45 30.59 17.80 -6.52
N ASP A 46 31.18 18.98 -6.44
CA ASP A 46 32.61 19.21 -6.58
C ASP A 46 33.31 18.45 -5.43
N GLY A 47 34.28 17.58 -5.75
CA GLY A 47 34.85 16.62 -4.80
C GLY A 47 34.22 15.23 -4.86
N ASN A 48 33.72 14.69 -3.73
CA ASN A 48 33.17 13.33 -3.68
C ASN A 48 31.70 13.30 -4.16
N VAL A 49 31.48 13.16 -5.46
CA VAL A 49 30.12 13.15 -6.05
C VAL A 49 29.20 12.07 -5.46
N LEU A 50 29.73 10.90 -5.11
CA LEU A 50 28.93 9.82 -4.51
C LEU A 50 28.37 10.22 -3.14
N ARG A 51 29.15 10.95 -2.35
CA ARG A 51 28.70 11.53 -1.08
C ARG A 51 27.63 12.58 -1.34
N ALA A 52 27.85 13.50 -2.26
CA ALA A 52 26.89 14.55 -2.61
C ALA A 52 25.53 13.97 -3.04
N VAL A 53 25.54 13.00 -3.95
CA VAL A 53 24.35 12.27 -4.41
C VAL A 53 23.65 11.56 -3.24
N SER A 54 24.40 10.87 -2.37
CA SER A 54 23.86 10.22 -1.19
C SER A 54 23.19 11.19 -0.22
N VAL A 55 23.84 12.33 0.05
CA VAL A 55 23.32 13.40 0.92
C VAL A 55 22.05 14.00 0.29
N ALA A 56 22.08 14.32 -0.99
CA ALA A 56 20.93 14.87 -1.69
C ALA A 56 19.74 13.90 -1.65
N TYR A 57 19.95 12.58 -1.83
CA TYR A 57 18.90 11.57 -1.67
C TYR A 57 18.32 11.54 -0.26
N LYS A 58 19.18 11.50 0.78
CA LYS A 58 18.74 11.46 2.18
C LYS A 58 17.97 12.72 2.60
N THR A 59 18.25 13.85 1.95
CA THR A 59 17.73 15.16 2.38
C THR A 59 16.68 15.76 1.44
N ALA A 60 16.45 15.13 0.28
CA ALA A 60 15.70 15.71 -0.84
C ALA A 60 16.23 17.12 -1.19
N SER A 61 17.55 17.25 -1.21
CA SER A 61 18.22 18.50 -1.60
C SER A 61 18.52 18.48 -3.09
N GLY A 62 18.73 19.67 -3.64
CA GLY A 62 19.25 19.87 -4.98
C GLY A 62 20.74 19.60 -5.08
N LEU A 63 21.28 19.74 -6.28
CA LEU A 63 22.70 19.58 -6.58
C LEU A 63 23.22 20.85 -7.26
N HIS A 64 24.47 21.18 -6.98
CA HIS A 64 25.19 22.33 -7.53
C HIS A 64 26.60 21.91 -7.95
N SER A 65 27.15 22.54 -8.98
CA SER A 65 28.59 22.50 -9.28
C SER A 65 29.08 23.91 -9.55
N GLU A 66 30.32 24.23 -9.19
CA GLU A 66 30.95 25.51 -9.54
C GLU A 66 30.92 25.77 -11.06
N ALA A 67 31.06 24.73 -11.88
CA ALA A 67 31.11 24.85 -13.34
C ALA A 67 29.73 25.00 -14.00
N GLN A 68 28.70 24.36 -13.45
CA GLN A 68 27.35 24.28 -14.05
C GLN A 68 26.31 25.12 -13.29
N GLY A 69 26.67 25.69 -12.14
CA GLY A 69 25.74 26.32 -11.23
C GLY A 69 24.75 25.31 -10.63
N GLN A 70 23.49 25.70 -10.51
CA GLN A 70 22.45 24.84 -9.97
C GLN A 70 22.03 23.75 -10.99
N ILE A 71 22.35 22.49 -10.68
CA ILE A 71 22.00 21.32 -11.50
C ILE A 71 20.53 20.94 -11.32
N THR A 72 20.05 20.89 -10.07
CA THR A 72 18.64 20.64 -9.75
C THR A 72 18.30 21.23 -8.39
N LYS A 73 17.03 21.57 -8.14
CA LYS A 73 16.52 21.96 -6.80
C LYS A 73 16.22 20.76 -5.90
N CYS A 74 16.07 19.57 -6.49
CA CYS A 74 15.79 18.32 -5.76
C CYS A 74 16.32 17.14 -6.56
N ILE A 75 17.15 16.29 -5.97
CA ILE A 75 17.66 15.10 -6.67
C ILE A 75 16.57 14.18 -7.21
N TYR A 76 15.39 14.17 -6.59
CA TYR A 76 14.27 13.33 -7.03
C TYR A 76 13.60 13.83 -8.32
N SER A 77 13.88 15.04 -8.77
CA SER A 77 13.43 15.54 -10.08
C SER A 77 14.38 15.21 -11.22
N MET A 78 15.61 14.73 -10.94
CA MET A 78 16.53 14.30 -11.99
C MET A 78 16.20 12.90 -12.49
N SER A 79 16.38 12.68 -13.81
CA SER A 79 16.39 11.34 -14.37
C SER A 79 17.57 10.54 -13.81
N LYS A 80 17.44 9.21 -13.72
CA LYS A 80 18.57 8.40 -13.22
C LYS A 80 19.74 8.38 -14.17
N LEU A 81 19.49 8.53 -15.48
CA LEU A 81 20.56 8.73 -16.47
C LEU A 81 21.35 10.01 -16.16
N SER A 82 20.66 11.12 -15.89
CA SER A 82 21.31 12.38 -15.52
C SER A 82 22.13 12.24 -14.23
N ILE A 83 21.63 11.52 -13.23
CA ILE A 83 22.37 11.24 -11.99
C ILE A 83 23.58 10.34 -12.28
N ALA A 84 23.43 9.30 -13.10
CA ALA A 84 24.51 8.41 -13.46
C ALA A 84 25.62 9.14 -14.23
N LEU A 85 25.26 9.97 -15.20
CA LEU A 85 26.19 10.83 -15.94
C LEU A 85 26.91 11.80 -15.01
N LEU A 86 26.17 12.42 -14.09
CA LEU A 86 26.75 13.30 -13.08
C LEU A 86 27.79 12.58 -12.23
N ILE A 87 27.51 11.34 -11.80
CA ILE A 87 28.46 10.53 -11.03
C ILE A 87 29.73 10.28 -11.83
N VAL A 88 29.63 9.74 -13.05
CA VAL A 88 30.83 9.32 -13.80
C VAL A 88 31.62 10.48 -14.40
N THR A 89 30.98 11.62 -14.64
CA THR A 89 31.68 12.82 -15.15
C THR A 89 32.51 13.48 -14.05
N ASN A 90 32.14 13.26 -12.77
CA ASN A 90 32.84 13.85 -11.61
C ASN A 90 33.75 12.84 -10.87
N ASP A 91 33.58 11.54 -11.09
CA ASP A 91 34.40 10.48 -10.48
C ASP A 91 34.58 9.30 -11.45
N GLY A 92 35.82 9.12 -11.92
CA GLY A 92 36.19 8.05 -12.86
C GLY A 92 36.49 6.69 -12.22
N SER A 93 36.34 6.55 -10.89
CA SER A 93 36.64 5.31 -10.18
C SER A 93 35.68 4.16 -10.55
N ASP A 94 36.13 2.92 -10.36
CA ASP A 94 35.28 1.73 -10.54
C ASP A 94 34.05 1.76 -9.62
N LYS A 95 34.17 2.35 -8.42
CA LYS A 95 33.05 2.49 -7.48
C LYS A 95 31.98 3.47 -7.99
N ALA A 96 32.40 4.58 -8.60
CA ALA A 96 31.50 5.53 -9.23
C ALA A 96 30.84 4.94 -10.47
N PHE A 97 31.61 4.22 -11.29
CA PHE A 97 31.09 3.47 -12.42
C PHE A 97 30.04 2.43 -12.00
N ASP A 98 30.31 1.64 -10.95
CA ASP A 98 29.37 0.66 -10.39
C ASP A 98 28.09 1.32 -9.87
N SER A 99 28.23 2.46 -9.19
CA SER A 99 27.09 3.25 -8.67
C SER A 99 26.24 3.86 -9.78
N ALA A 100 26.88 4.38 -10.84
CA ALA A 100 26.20 4.94 -12.00
C ALA A 100 25.46 3.85 -12.81
N ALA A 101 26.09 2.68 -13.01
CA ALA A 101 25.44 1.53 -13.61
C ALA A 101 24.24 1.06 -12.78
N PHE A 102 24.34 1.11 -11.45
CA PHE A 102 23.22 0.80 -10.56
C PHE A 102 22.07 1.81 -10.68
N GLU A 103 22.35 3.12 -10.73
CA GLU A 103 21.30 4.13 -10.96
C GLU A 103 20.63 3.95 -12.32
N ILE A 104 21.40 3.63 -13.38
CA ILE A 104 20.84 3.29 -14.69
C ILE A 104 19.99 2.01 -14.62
N ALA A 105 20.45 0.97 -13.92
CA ALA A 105 19.69 -0.29 -13.76
C ALA A 105 18.37 -0.07 -13.00
N ARG A 106 18.34 0.80 -11.99
CA ARG A 106 17.10 1.19 -11.28
C ARG A 106 16.08 1.85 -12.19
N ASP A 107 16.52 2.45 -13.28
CA ASP A 107 15.72 3.17 -14.26
C ASP A 107 15.50 2.37 -15.55
N ALA A 108 16.28 1.33 -15.76
CA ALA A 108 16.13 0.38 -16.86
C ALA A 108 14.80 -0.36 -16.75
N PHE A 109 14.31 -0.61 -15.52
CA PHE A 109 12.96 -1.09 -15.26
C PHE A 109 11.84 -0.13 -15.70
N VAL A 110 12.17 1.10 -16.08
CA VAL A 110 11.21 2.16 -16.33
C VAL A 110 11.31 2.72 -17.75
N SER A 111 12.45 2.53 -18.43
CA SER A 111 12.78 3.23 -19.68
C SER A 111 13.14 2.34 -20.87
N GLY A 112 13.42 1.04 -20.68
CA GLY A 112 13.69 0.06 -21.74
C GLY A 112 14.93 0.29 -22.63
N LYS A 113 15.58 1.46 -22.56
CA LYS A 113 16.65 1.93 -23.46
C LYS A 113 18.06 1.56 -22.99
N LEU A 114 18.29 0.29 -22.70
CA LEU A 114 19.55 -0.19 -22.11
C LEU A 114 20.78 0.09 -22.99
N GLU A 115 20.70 -0.15 -24.29
CA GLU A 115 21.79 0.07 -25.23
C GLU A 115 22.14 1.55 -25.38
N GLU A 116 21.13 2.40 -25.58
CA GLU A 116 21.29 3.86 -25.65
C GLU A 116 21.98 4.39 -24.38
N ARG A 117 21.55 3.92 -23.21
CA ARG A 117 22.12 4.33 -21.92
C ARG A 117 23.52 3.78 -21.68
N ALA A 118 23.78 2.55 -22.13
CA ALA A 118 25.11 1.98 -22.10
C ALA A 118 26.08 2.77 -22.99
N ASN A 119 25.63 3.18 -24.18
CA ASN A 119 26.41 4.04 -25.08
C ASN A 119 26.68 5.42 -24.46
N VAL A 120 25.66 6.04 -23.85
CA VAL A 120 25.82 7.32 -23.14
C VAL A 120 26.79 7.19 -21.96
N LEU A 121 26.69 6.10 -21.19
CA LEU A 121 27.62 5.82 -20.08
C LEU A 121 29.04 5.54 -20.58
N ALA A 122 29.19 4.84 -21.69
CA ALA A 122 30.47 4.54 -22.32
C ALA A 122 31.16 5.81 -22.83
N MET A 123 30.42 6.69 -23.50
CA MET A 123 30.91 8.01 -23.92
C MET A 123 31.38 8.84 -22.72
N ALA A 124 30.64 8.82 -21.61
CA ALA A 124 31.00 9.58 -20.42
C ALA A 124 32.17 8.99 -19.61
N THR A 125 32.40 7.68 -19.69
CA THR A 125 33.43 6.98 -18.89
C THR A 125 34.69 6.63 -19.68
N GLY A 126 34.66 6.74 -21.01
CA GLY A 126 35.71 6.24 -21.91
C GLY A 126 35.81 4.71 -21.96
N ARG A 127 34.86 3.98 -21.36
CA ARG A 127 34.84 2.51 -21.36
C ARG A 127 34.16 1.97 -22.61
N ALA A 128 34.40 0.70 -22.92
CA ALA A 128 33.73 0.02 -24.01
C ALA A 128 32.20 -0.04 -23.76
N PRO A 129 31.35 0.29 -24.76
CA PRO A 129 29.89 0.15 -24.67
C PRO A 129 29.44 -1.21 -24.14
N GLU A 130 30.10 -2.27 -24.60
CA GLU A 130 29.85 -3.66 -24.18
C GLU A 130 30.08 -3.86 -22.67
N ALA A 131 31.11 -3.25 -22.09
CA ALA A 131 31.40 -3.35 -20.66
C ALA A 131 30.34 -2.59 -19.82
N CYS A 132 29.91 -1.42 -20.29
CA CYS A 132 28.81 -0.66 -19.68
C CYS A 132 27.50 -1.45 -19.73
N TYR A 133 27.16 -1.99 -20.90
CA TYR A 133 25.97 -2.79 -21.12
C TYR A 133 25.94 -4.03 -20.21
N ASN A 134 27.03 -4.79 -20.17
CA ASN A 134 27.14 -5.98 -19.34
C ASN A 134 27.05 -5.68 -17.84
N LEU A 135 27.65 -4.58 -17.36
CA LEU A 135 27.54 -4.19 -15.96
C LEU A 135 26.11 -3.77 -15.59
N ILE A 136 25.47 -2.95 -16.42
CA ILE A 136 24.07 -2.55 -16.22
C ILE A 136 23.17 -3.79 -16.20
N ASN A 137 23.34 -4.71 -17.14
CA ASN A 137 22.60 -5.97 -17.20
C ASN A 137 22.84 -6.86 -15.99
N ARG A 138 24.09 -6.95 -15.49
CA ARG A 138 24.36 -7.69 -14.25
C ARG A 138 23.63 -7.08 -13.06
N LYS A 139 23.60 -5.74 -12.93
CA LYS A 139 22.85 -5.06 -11.86
C LYS A 139 21.35 -5.28 -12.00
N LEU A 140 20.83 -5.20 -13.23
CA LEU A 140 19.43 -5.47 -13.53
C LEU A 140 19.05 -6.92 -13.21
N ALA A 141 19.89 -7.89 -13.59
CA ALA A 141 19.71 -9.32 -13.31
C ALA A 141 19.65 -9.59 -11.80
N LEU A 142 20.57 -9.01 -11.02
CA LEU A 142 20.55 -9.13 -9.55
C LEU A 142 19.25 -8.57 -8.94
N MET A 143 18.78 -7.41 -9.43
CA MET A 143 17.51 -6.84 -8.98
C MET A 143 16.32 -7.71 -9.39
N ASN A 144 16.34 -8.28 -10.59
CA ASN A 144 15.33 -9.22 -11.09
C ASN A 144 15.31 -10.51 -10.27
N GLU A 145 16.45 -11.10 -9.95
CA GLU A 145 16.55 -12.30 -9.13
C GLU A 145 16.00 -12.05 -7.73
N GLN A 146 16.37 -10.94 -7.09
CA GLN A 146 15.85 -10.56 -5.77
C GLN A 146 14.33 -10.37 -5.79
N MET A 147 13.79 -9.81 -6.87
CA MET A 147 12.34 -9.66 -7.05
C MET A 147 11.66 -11.01 -7.28
N ASN A 148 12.15 -11.81 -8.23
CA ASN A 148 11.58 -13.10 -8.61
C ASN A 148 11.56 -14.08 -7.42
N ALA A 149 12.58 -14.03 -6.57
CA ALA A 149 12.62 -14.81 -5.33
C ALA A 149 11.51 -14.44 -4.32
N LYS A 150 10.86 -13.29 -4.49
CA LYS A 150 9.82 -12.77 -3.58
C LYS A 150 8.42 -12.74 -4.20
N THR A 151 8.29 -12.97 -5.50
CA THR A 151 7.01 -13.02 -6.21
C THR A 151 6.40 -14.43 -6.26
N ASN A 152 7.11 -15.44 -5.76
CA ASN A 152 6.73 -16.86 -5.84
C ASN A 152 6.41 -17.30 -7.29
N LEU A 153 7.11 -16.72 -8.27
CA LEU A 153 6.84 -16.95 -9.68
C LEU A 153 6.98 -18.43 -10.03
N LEU A 154 5.95 -19.00 -10.65
CA LEU A 154 6.01 -20.37 -11.17
C LEU A 154 6.85 -20.39 -12.45
N THR A 155 7.97 -21.11 -12.42
CA THR A 155 8.89 -21.27 -13.55
C THR A 155 8.53 -22.43 -14.48
N ALA A 156 7.64 -23.33 -14.05
CA ALA A 156 7.20 -24.45 -14.86
C ALA A 156 6.43 -23.95 -16.11
N PRO A 157 6.82 -24.38 -17.33
CA PRO A 157 6.25 -23.85 -18.58
C PRO A 157 4.77 -24.20 -18.76
N GLY A 158 4.29 -25.29 -18.12
CA GLY A 158 2.93 -25.78 -18.28
C GLY A 158 2.66 -26.33 -19.67
N GLU A 159 1.53 -27.03 -19.80
CA GLU A 159 0.98 -27.51 -21.06
C GLU A 159 0.13 -26.40 -21.70
N SER A 160 0.27 -26.24 -23.01
CA SER A 160 -0.63 -25.41 -23.81
C SER A 160 -1.81 -26.26 -24.29
N ALA A 161 -3.03 -25.75 -24.18
CA ALA A 161 -4.21 -26.34 -24.81
C ALA A 161 -4.73 -25.42 -25.92
N GLU A 162 -5.37 -26.01 -26.94
CA GLU A 162 -5.94 -25.26 -28.06
C GLU A 162 -7.07 -24.32 -27.62
N SER A 163 -7.85 -24.72 -26.62
CA SER A 163 -8.98 -23.96 -26.10
C SER A 163 -9.28 -24.30 -24.62
N PRO A 164 -9.99 -23.40 -23.89
CA PRO A 164 -10.54 -23.72 -22.57
C PRO A 164 -11.41 -24.98 -22.58
N GLU A 165 -12.18 -25.20 -23.65
CA GLU A 165 -13.05 -26.37 -23.81
C GLU A 165 -12.25 -27.68 -23.94
N ALA A 166 -11.08 -27.65 -24.58
CA ALA A 166 -10.17 -28.80 -24.63
C ALA A 166 -9.62 -29.14 -23.23
N ILE A 167 -9.30 -28.11 -22.42
CA ILE A 167 -8.90 -28.32 -21.02
C ILE A 167 -10.03 -29.00 -20.23
N THR A 168 -11.27 -28.53 -20.39
CA THR A 168 -12.46 -29.13 -19.77
C THR A 168 -12.61 -30.60 -20.14
N ALA A 169 -12.49 -30.95 -21.42
CA ALA A 169 -12.59 -32.33 -21.88
C ALA A 169 -11.53 -33.23 -21.21
N ILE A 170 -10.29 -32.76 -21.13
CA ILE A 170 -9.19 -33.48 -20.46
C ILE A 170 -9.48 -33.67 -18.98
N ILE A 171 -9.92 -32.62 -18.27
CA ILE A 171 -10.25 -32.70 -16.84
C ILE A 171 -11.34 -33.74 -16.59
N LEU A 172 -12.38 -33.75 -17.43
CA LEU A 172 -13.49 -34.69 -17.30
C LEU A 172 -13.10 -36.13 -17.66
N GLN A 173 -12.21 -36.31 -18.63
CA GLN A 173 -11.77 -37.64 -19.07
C GLN A 173 -10.82 -38.29 -18.07
N GLU A 174 -9.85 -37.54 -17.55
CA GLU A 174 -8.75 -38.10 -16.76
C GLU A 174 -9.00 -38.01 -15.26
N GLY A 175 -9.71 -36.98 -14.79
CA GLY A 175 -9.77 -36.66 -13.37
C GLY A 175 -8.41 -36.31 -12.77
N GLY A 176 -8.36 -36.13 -11.45
CA GLY A 176 -7.14 -35.76 -10.74
C GLY A 176 -6.99 -34.25 -10.49
N LYS A 177 -5.75 -33.81 -10.32
CA LYS A 177 -5.43 -32.45 -9.88
C LYS A 177 -4.91 -31.59 -11.03
N PHE A 178 -5.51 -30.41 -11.19
CA PHE A 178 -5.22 -29.48 -12.26
C PHE A 178 -4.95 -28.08 -11.75
N ALA A 179 -3.89 -27.46 -12.27
CA ALA A 179 -3.64 -26.04 -12.16
C ALA A 179 -3.90 -25.38 -13.52
N VAL A 180 -4.80 -24.41 -13.55
CA VAL A 180 -5.24 -23.72 -14.79
C VAL A 180 -4.86 -22.25 -14.68
N SER A 181 -3.78 -21.88 -15.37
CA SER A 181 -3.22 -20.53 -15.45
C SER A 181 -3.55 -19.91 -16.81
N LEU A 182 -4.73 -19.31 -16.94
CA LEU A 182 -5.16 -18.63 -18.18
C LEU A 182 -5.38 -17.13 -17.94
N PRO A 183 -5.20 -16.25 -18.94
CA PRO A 183 -5.45 -14.82 -18.80
C PRO A 183 -6.84 -14.51 -18.23
N THR A 184 -6.98 -13.35 -17.58
CA THR A 184 -8.31 -12.90 -17.13
C THR A 184 -9.20 -12.63 -18.35
N GLY A 185 -10.41 -13.18 -18.35
CA GLY A 185 -11.34 -13.08 -19.49
C GLY A 185 -11.32 -14.29 -20.44
N ASP A 186 -10.33 -15.17 -20.35
CA ASP A 186 -10.23 -16.38 -21.22
C ASP A 186 -11.23 -17.49 -20.85
N GLY A 187 -12.20 -17.21 -19.98
CA GLY A 187 -13.30 -18.13 -19.66
C GLY A 187 -12.97 -19.24 -18.65
N LYS A 188 -11.96 -19.07 -17.77
CA LYS A 188 -11.67 -20.03 -16.68
C LYS A 188 -12.93 -20.46 -15.93
N THR A 189 -13.72 -19.49 -15.43
CA THR A 189 -14.93 -19.77 -14.67
C THR A 189 -16.03 -20.33 -15.57
N SER A 190 -16.35 -19.69 -16.69
CA SER A 190 -17.52 -20.02 -17.52
C SER A 190 -17.34 -21.21 -18.45
N LYS A 191 -16.12 -21.49 -18.93
CA LYS A 191 -15.80 -22.53 -19.91
C LYS A 191 -15.08 -23.74 -19.33
N ILE A 192 -14.50 -23.62 -18.13
CA ILE A 192 -13.79 -24.71 -17.45
C ILE A 192 -14.48 -25.09 -16.13
N ASN A 193 -14.39 -24.22 -15.12
CA ASN A 193 -14.88 -24.56 -13.78
C ASN A 193 -16.37 -24.92 -13.79
N ASN A 194 -17.21 -24.07 -14.38
CA ASN A 194 -18.66 -24.27 -14.40
C ASN A 194 -19.07 -25.58 -15.11
N PRO A 195 -18.60 -25.88 -16.34
CA PRO A 195 -18.88 -27.17 -16.97
C PRO A 195 -18.42 -28.39 -16.17
N VAL A 196 -17.24 -28.34 -15.54
CA VAL A 196 -16.75 -29.45 -14.72
C VAL A 196 -17.61 -29.61 -13.46
N ILE A 197 -17.97 -28.51 -12.80
CA ILE A 197 -18.87 -28.52 -11.64
C ILE A 197 -20.20 -29.17 -12.03
N GLN A 198 -20.83 -28.73 -13.13
CA GLN A 198 -22.11 -29.25 -13.58
C GLN A 198 -22.07 -30.75 -13.84
N HIS A 199 -21.02 -31.25 -14.50
CA HIS A 199 -20.84 -32.69 -14.75
C HIS A 199 -20.83 -33.51 -13.45
N TYR A 200 -20.16 -33.03 -12.40
CA TYR A 200 -20.12 -33.71 -11.11
C TYR A 200 -21.48 -33.66 -10.40
N LEU A 201 -22.19 -32.53 -10.46
CA LEU A 201 -23.55 -32.41 -9.89
C LEU A 201 -24.56 -33.36 -10.56
N ASP A 202 -24.48 -33.48 -11.90
CA ASP A 202 -25.31 -34.36 -12.71
C ASP A 202 -25.04 -35.84 -12.37
N ALA A 203 -23.79 -36.18 -12.09
CA ALA A 203 -23.37 -37.49 -11.59
C ALA A 203 -23.71 -37.74 -10.11
N GLY A 204 -24.37 -36.81 -9.42
CA GLY A 204 -24.74 -36.92 -8.01
C GLY A 204 -23.55 -36.83 -7.05
N LYS A 205 -22.43 -36.27 -7.50
CA LYS A 205 -21.20 -36.09 -6.71
C LYS A 205 -21.20 -34.79 -5.92
N LYS A 206 -20.45 -34.78 -4.82
CA LYS A 206 -20.35 -33.60 -3.96
C LYS A 206 -19.26 -32.65 -4.43
N VAL A 207 -19.61 -31.37 -4.57
CA VAL A 207 -18.71 -30.32 -5.07
C VAL A 207 -18.46 -29.24 -4.00
N LEU A 208 -17.21 -28.81 -3.85
CA LEU A 208 -16.84 -27.67 -3.01
C LEU A 208 -16.20 -26.56 -3.85
N VAL A 209 -16.77 -25.36 -3.81
CA VAL A 209 -16.22 -24.18 -4.48
C VAL A 209 -15.69 -23.20 -3.42
N ILE A 210 -14.38 -22.96 -3.45
CA ILE A 210 -13.69 -22.10 -2.48
C ILE A 210 -13.29 -20.78 -3.15
N SER A 211 -13.51 -19.68 -2.45
CA SER A 211 -13.05 -18.34 -2.88
C SER A 211 -12.52 -17.54 -1.68
N HIS A 212 -11.86 -16.42 -1.95
CA HIS A 212 -11.25 -15.59 -0.90
C HIS A 212 -12.15 -14.41 -0.45
N ARG A 213 -13.26 -14.13 -1.16
CA ARG A 213 -14.16 -12.99 -0.86
C ARG A 213 -15.63 -13.37 -1.06
N ARG A 214 -16.49 -12.85 -0.17
CA ARG A 214 -17.95 -13.06 -0.23
C ARG A 214 -18.57 -12.60 -1.56
N SER A 215 -18.13 -11.46 -2.09
CA SER A 215 -18.65 -10.90 -3.34
C SER A 215 -18.37 -11.77 -4.56
N ILE A 216 -17.21 -12.45 -4.58
CA ILE A 216 -16.87 -13.42 -5.63
C ILE A 216 -17.70 -14.69 -5.44
N ASN A 217 -17.76 -15.18 -4.20
CA ASN A 217 -18.52 -16.39 -3.86
C ASN A 217 -19.98 -16.30 -4.27
N LYS A 218 -20.63 -15.14 -4.05
CA LYS A 218 -22.04 -14.92 -4.41
C LYS A 218 -22.31 -15.15 -5.91
N ASN A 219 -21.36 -14.81 -6.77
CA ASN A 219 -21.49 -14.90 -8.23
C ASN A 219 -20.86 -16.17 -8.82
N ALA A 220 -20.15 -16.97 -8.00
CA ALA A 220 -19.53 -18.21 -8.43
C ALA A 220 -20.54 -19.37 -8.39
N ALA A 221 -20.51 -20.22 -9.42
CA ALA A 221 -21.23 -21.50 -9.47
C ALA A 221 -22.72 -21.42 -9.04
N ASN A 222 -23.47 -20.46 -9.59
CA ASN A 222 -24.92 -20.34 -9.37
C ASN A 222 -25.68 -21.41 -10.18
N MET A 223 -25.65 -22.64 -9.67
CA MET A 223 -26.23 -23.83 -10.29
C MET A 223 -27.20 -24.53 -9.34
N GLU A 224 -28.18 -25.24 -9.88
CA GLU A 224 -29.11 -26.03 -9.09
C GLU A 224 -28.38 -27.08 -8.25
N GLY A 225 -28.75 -27.21 -6.97
CA GLY A 225 -28.12 -28.14 -6.03
C GLY A 225 -26.85 -27.62 -5.35
N ILE A 226 -26.36 -26.41 -5.69
CA ILE A 226 -25.30 -25.72 -4.95
C ILE A 226 -25.93 -24.72 -3.98
N VAL A 227 -25.56 -24.81 -2.70
CA VAL A 227 -25.97 -23.85 -1.66
C VAL A 227 -24.81 -22.92 -1.30
N SER A 228 -25.13 -21.67 -0.95
CA SER A 228 -24.15 -20.74 -0.39
C SER A 228 -23.98 -20.96 1.10
N TYR A 229 -22.74 -20.90 1.60
CA TYR A 229 -22.44 -21.11 3.01
C TYR A 229 -23.23 -20.17 3.95
N ASP A 230 -23.52 -18.96 3.51
CA ASP A 230 -24.27 -17.93 4.25
C ASP A 230 -25.79 -18.05 4.12
N GLU A 231 -26.28 -19.06 3.39
CA GLU A 231 -27.69 -19.43 3.27
C GLU A 231 -28.00 -20.76 4.00
N CYS A 232 -26.98 -21.43 4.56
CA CYS A 232 -27.14 -22.67 5.32
C CYS A 232 -27.41 -22.37 6.80
N ASP A 233 -28.68 -22.21 7.15
CA ASP A 233 -29.14 -21.92 8.51
C ASP A 233 -29.59 -23.18 9.26
N GLN A 234 -30.00 -24.24 8.53
CA GLN A 234 -30.45 -25.51 9.09
C GLN A 234 -29.54 -26.66 8.64
N PRO A 235 -29.44 -27.76 9.43
CA PRO A 235 -28.67 -28.94 9.04
C PRO A 235 -29.10 -29.52 7.68
N ASP A 236 -30.41 -29.53 7.40
CA ASP A 236 -31.01 -30.10 6.20
C ASP A 236 -30.57 -29.39 4.91
N ASP A 237 -30.19 -28.10 4.99
CA ASP A 237 -29.68 -27.33 3.86
C ASP A 237 -28.41 -27.97 3.29
N LEU A 238 -27.54 -28.50 4.16
CA LEU A 238 -26.29 -29.17 3.78
C LEU A 238 -26.46 -30.66 3.51
N GLU A 239 -27.45 -31.33 4.12
CA GLU A 239 -27.71 -32.74 3.87
C GLU A 239 -28.26 -32.96 2.46
N ASN A 240 -29.13 -32.06 1.99
CA ASN A 240 -29.72 -32.11 0.65
C ASN A 240 -28.83 -31.47 -0.44
N ALA A 241 -27.82 -30.70 -0.06
CA ALA A 241 -26.93 -30.05 -1.02
C ALA A 241 -26.02 -31.06 -1.74
N LYS A 242 -25.89 -30.85 -3.06
CA LYS A 242 -24.87 -31.51 -3.90
C LYS A 242 -23.60 -30.67 -3.99
N GLY A 243 -23.70 -29.35 -3.85
CA GLY A 243 -22.53 -28.48 -3.81
C GLY A 243 -22.60 -27.43 -2.71
N LEU A 244 -21.42 -27.01 -2.26
CA LEU A 244 -21.25 -25.91 -1.31
C LEU A 244 -20.27 -24.90 -1.89
N LYS A 245 -20.69 -23.64 -1.97
CA LYS A 245 -19.77 -22.52 -2.23
C LYS A 245 -19.48 -21.79 -0.92
N ILE A 246 -18.19 -21.59 -0.63
CA ILE A 246 -17.73 -21.07 0.67
C ILE A 246 -16.56 -20.10 0.52
N VAL A 247 -16.50 -19.13 1.43
CA VAL A 247 -15.31 -18.29 1.60
C VAL A 247 -14.29 -18.96 2.51
N VAL A 248 -13.00 -18.82 2.20
CA VAL A 248 -11.92 -19.54 2.90
C VAL A 248 -11.96 -19.35 4.42
N ASN A 249 -12.34 -18.18 4.93
CA ASN A 249 -12.46 -17.88 6.36
C ASN A 249 -13.47 -18.74 7.11
N SER A 250 -14.43 -19.34 6.38
CA SER A 250 -15.48 -20.17 6.95
C SER A 250 -15.16 -21.66 6.89
N LEU A 251 -14.05 -22.07 6.26
CA LEU A 251 -13.69 -23.49 6.10
C LEU A 251 -13.52 -24.21 7.44
N SER A 252 -12.95 -23.55 8.45
CA SER A 252 -12.72 -24.17 9.76
C SER A 252 -13.98 -24.28 10.63
N ASN A 253 -15.14 -23.82 10.15
CA ASN A 253 -16.37 -23.91 10.92
C ASN A 253 -16.88 -25.38 10.94
N LEU A 254 -17.13 -25.89 12.15
CA LEU A 254 -17.56 -27.26 12.39
C LEU A 254 -18.84 -27.64 11.61
N ARG A 255 -19.74 -26.68 11.34
CA ARG A 255 -20.99 -26.95 10.63
C ARG A 255 -20.78 -27.51 9.21
N TYR A 256 -19.69 -27.16 8.55
CA TYR A 256 -19.40 -27.63 7.18
C TYR A 256 -18.50 -28.86 7.14
N ARG A 257 -17.95 -29.30 8.28
CA ARG A 257 -16.93 -30.34 8.35
C ARG A 257 -17.38 -31.67 7.73
N ARG A 258 -18.65 -32.06 7.95
CA ARG A 258 -19.21 -33.30 7.37
C ARG A 258 -19.29 -33.20 5.85
N PHE A 259 -19.75 -32.07 5.32
CA PHE A 259 -19.82 -31.83 3.88
C PHE A 259 -18.43 -31.84 3.26
N ILE A 260 -17.50 -31.01 3.77
CA ILE A 260 -16.12 -30.85 3.26
C ILE A 260 -15.36 -32.19 3.20
N ARG A 261 -15.60 -33.11 4.15
CA ARG A 261 -14.95 -34.42 4.17
C ARG A 261 -15.48 -35.41 3.13
N ALA A 262 -16.65 -35.14 2.56
CA ALA A 262 -17.34 -36.04 1.64
C ALA A 262 -17.30 -35.53 0.18
N VAL A 263 -16.46 -34.53 -0.13
CA VAL A 263 -16.43 -33.89 -1.45
C VAL A 263 -15.63 -34.71 -2.45
N ASP A 264 -16.18 -34.88 -3.65
CA ASP A 264 -15.55 -35.58 -4.78
C ASP A 264 -14.73 -34.62 -5.67
N LEU A 265 -15.12 -33.34 -5.70
CA LEU A 265 -14.48 -32.27 -6.47
C LEU A 265 -14.28 -31.02 -5.62
N VAL A 266 -13.07 -30.46 -5.64
CA VAL A 266 -12.76 -29.13 -5.09
C VAL A 266 -12.38 -28.19 -6.23
N VAL A 267 -13.04 -27.05 -6.32
CA VAL A 267 -12.66 -25.96 -7.23
C VAL A 267 -12.28 -24.74 -6.41
N ILE A 268 -11.05 -24.26 -6.59
CA ILE A 268 -10.57 -23.02 -5.99
C ILE A 268 -10.37 -21.99 -7.09
N ASP A 269 -11.25 -21.00 -7.14
CA ASP A 269 -11.13 -19.87 -8.06
C ASP A 269 -10.32 -18.74 -7.41
N GLU A 270 -9.45 -18.10 -8.19
CA GLU A 270 -8.41 -17.18 -7.70
C GLU A 270 -7.53 -17.85 -6.63
N ALA A 271 -7.02 -19.05 -6.94
CA ALA A 271 -6.31 -19.90 -5.99
C ALA A 271 -5.11 -19.21 -5.32
N SER A 272 -4.35 -18.38 -6.06
CA SER A 272 -3.22 -17.63 -5.51
C SER A 272 -3.70 -16.62 -4.46
N GLN A 273 -4.88 -16.02 -4.68
CA GLN A 273 -5.51 -15.08 -3.74
C GLN A 273 -6.11 -15.79 -2.53
N VAL A 274 -6.65 -17.00 -2.67
CA VAL A 274 -7.13 -17.82 -1.54
C VAL A 274 -5.98 -18.15 -0.59
N ILE A 275 -4.87 -18.66 -1.12
CA ILE A 275 -3.67 -18.98 -0.32
C ILE A 275 -3.11 -17.71 0.33
N SER A 276 -2.98 -16.62 -0.44
CA SER A 276 -2.46 -15.35 0.09
C SER A 276 -3.39 -14.72 1.12
N HIS A 277 -4.72 -14.88 1.00
CA HIS A 277 -5.67 -14.41 2.01
C HIS A 277 -5.52 -15.19 3.31
N VAL A 278 -5.34 -16.51 3.26
CA VAL A 278 -5.07 -17.29 4.48
C VAL A 278 -3.76 -16.83 5.11
N LEU A 279 -2.68 -16.71 4.35
CA LEU A 279 -1.35 -16.40 4.90
C LEU A 279 -1.16 -14.94 5.31
N GLY A 280 -1.78 -13.98 4.63
CA GLY A 280 -1.54 -12.54 4.82
C GLY A 280 -2.78 -11.69 5.10
N GLY A 281 -3.98 -12.25 4.91
CA GLY A 281 -5.25 -11.55 5.07
C GLY A 281 -5.82 -11.59 6.51
N GLU A 282 -6.99 -10.98 6.65
CA GLU A 282 -7.76 -10.94 7.89
C GLU A 282 -8.50 -12.27 8.12
N VAL A 283 -7.83 -13.19 8.80
CA VAL A 283 -8.34 -14.54 9.08
C VAL A 283 -8.24 -14.84 10.57
N LYS A 284 -9.38 -15.17 11.20
CA LYS A 284 -9.41 -15.70 12.58
C LYS A 284 -9.07 -17.19 12.57
N ASN A 285 -8.36 -17.67 13.59
CA ASN A 285 -7.92 -19.08 13.70
C ASN A 285 -7.22 -19.59 12.43
N ARG A 286 -6.31 -18.78 11.89
CA ARG A 286 -5.65 -18.97 10.60
C ARG A 286 -5.04 -20.36 10.40
N GLN A 287 -4.39 -20.92 11.43
CA GLN A 287 -3.85 -22.27 11.39
C GLN A 287 -4.94 -23.31 11.07
N ALA A 288 -6.08 -23.27 11.76
CA ALA A 288 -7.17 -24.22 11.55
C ALA A 288 -7.79 -24.08 10.15
N VAL A 289 -7.88 -22.86 9.63
CA VAL A 289 -8.30 -22.59 8.25
C VAL A 289 -7.32 -23.21 7.26
N TRP A 290 -6.01 -22.98 7.47
CA TRP A 290 -4.96 -23.56 6.64
C TRP A 290 -4.98 -25.09 6.67
N ASP A 291 -5.08 -25.69 7.85
CA ASP A 291 -5.10 -27.14 8.01
C ASP A 291 -6.31 -27.75 7.31
N THR A 292 -7.47 -27.10 7.37
CA THR A 292 -8.68 -27.54 6.67
C THR A 292 -8.54 -27.41 5.15
N LEU A 293 -7.98 -26.29 4.67
CA LEU A 293 -7.73 -26.05 3.27
C LEU A 293 -6.71 -27.06 2.69
N ASN A 294 -5.62 -27.31 3.42
CA ASN A 294 -4.59 -28.30 3.08
C ASN A 294 -5.15 -29.72 3.13
N PHE A 295 -5.97 -30.03 4.14
CA PHE A 295 -6.67 -31.32 4.24
C PHE A 295 -7.54 -31.59 3.02
N VAL A 296 -8.43 -30.65 2.66
CA VAL A 296 -9.38 -30.89 1.56
C VAL A 296 -8.66 -31.01 0.21
N VAL A 297 -7.67 -30.17 -0.07
CA VAL A 297 -6.89 -30.24 -1.32
C VAL A 297 -6.06 -31.53 -1.43
N LYS A 298 -5.53 -32.04 -0.31
CA LYS A 298 -4.73 -33.27 -0.32
C LYS A 298 -5.58 -34.54 -0.40
N ASN A 299 -6.75 -34.57 0.26
CA ASN A 299 -7.57 -35.77 0.38
C ASN A 299 -8.65 -35.90 -0.70
N THR A 300 -8.96 -34.85 -1.45
CA THR A 300 -9.86 -34.95 -2.60
C THR A 300 -9.09 -35.37 -3.85
N VAL A 301 -9.63 -36.36 -4.57
CA VAL A 301 -9.05 -36.91 -5.81
C VAL A 301 -9.04 -35.85 -6.91
N ASN A 302 -10.16 -35.14 -7.09
CA ASN A 302 -10.32 -34.15 -8.15
C ASN A 302 -10.23 -32.73 -7.59
N VAL A 303 -9.22 -31.98 -8.01
CA VAL A 303 -9.00 -30.60 -7.55
C VAL A 303 -8.63 -29.71 -8.72
N ILE A 304 -9.29 -28.55 -8.83
CA ILE A 304 -8.98 -27.54 -9.84
C ILE A 304 -8.59 -26.25 -9.14
N PHE A 305 -7.37 -25.77 -9.39
CA PHE A 305 -6.98 -24.41 -9.07
C PHE A 305 -7.03 -23.57 -10.34
N SER A 306 -7.84 -22.52 -10.35
CA SER A 306 -7.92 -21.58 -11.47
C SER A 306 -7.45 -20.19 -11.04
N ASP A 307 -6.53 -19.61 -11.79
CA ASP A 307 -6.05 -18.24 -11.57
C ASP A 307 -5.45 -17.69 -12.87
N ALA A 308 -5.29 -16.37 -12.99
CA ALA A 308 -4.47 -15.80 -14.06
C ALA A 308 -2.97 -15.91 -13.76
N ASP A 309 -2.62 -15.84 -12.47
CA ASP A 309 -1.25 -15.83 -11.99
C ASP A 309 -1.04 -16.99 -11.00
N ILE A 310 -1.23 -18.25 -11.45
CA ILE A 310 -0.90 -19.43 -10.63
C ILE A 310 0.58 -19.35 -10.25
N ASP A 311 0.84 -19.40 -8.94
CA ASP A 311 2.18 -19.26 -8.37
C ASP A 311 2.75 -20.62 -7.88
N SER A 312 4.00 -20.62 -7.41
CA SER A 312 4.66 -21.85 -6.96
C SER A 312 4.00 -22.46 -5.72
N ARG A 313 3.31 -21.68 -4.89
CA ARG A 313 2.62 -22.16 -3.69
C ARG A 313 1.35 -22.92 -4.06
N CYS A 314 0.63 -22.46 -5.07
CA CYS A 314 -0.50 -23.20 -5.64
C CYS A 314 -0.08 -24.61 -6.07
N VAL A 315 0.98 -24.73 -6.88
CA VAL A 315 1.47 -26.02 -7.38
C VAL A 315 2.02 -26.88 -6.24
N THR A 316 2.78 -26.29 -5.31
CA THR A 316 3.30 -27.01 -4.13
C THR A 316 2.17 -27.59 -3.27
N MET A 317 1.08 -26.84 -3.11
CA MET A 317 -0.07 -27.28 -2.32
C MET A 317 -0.87 -28.39 -3.02
N LEU A 318 -1.04 -28.30 -4.35
CA LEU A 318 -1.69 -29.35 -5.14
C LEU A 318 -0.90 -30.67 -5.10
N GLY A 319 0.44 -30.58 -5.13
CA GLY A 319 1.33 -31.73 -5.26
C GLY A 319 1.49 -32.15 -6.72
N GLU A 320 1.38 -33.45 -7.00
CA GLU A 320 1.34 -33.96 -8.38
C GLU A 320 0.08 -33.46 -9.08
N CYS A 321 0.24 -32.58 -10.07
CA CYS A 321 -0.85 -32.00 -10.83
C CYS A 321 -0.44 -31.75 -12.29
N ARG A 322 -1.41 -31.73 -13.20
CA ARG A 322 -1.23 -31.21 -14.55
C ARG A 322 -1.42 -29.70 -14.57
N LEU A 323 -0.49 -28.99 -15.19
CA LEU A 323 -0.50 -27.53 -15.26
C LEU A 323 -0.83 -27.09 -16.69
N PHE A 324 -1.97 -26.43 -16.89
CA PHE A 324 -2.27 -25.71 -18.12
C PHE A 324 -1.89 -24.25 -17.98
N ARG A 325 -1.12 -23.71 -18.94
CA ARG A 325 -0.64 -22.33 -18.86
C ARG A 325 -0.73 -21.63 -20.21
N LYS A 326 -1.30 -20.43 -20.20
CA LYS A 326 -1.29 -19.49 -21.32
C LYS A 326 -0.91 -18.12 -20.78
N ALA A 327 0.20 -17.56 -21.27
CA ALA A 327 0.59 -16.19 -20.91
C ALA A 327 -0.33 -15.18 -21.62
N ALA A 328 -0.65 -14.08 -20.94
CA ALA A 328 -1.30 -12.95 -21.58
C ALA A 328 -0.28 -12.20 -22.44
N ASP A 329 -0.66 -11.87 -23.67
CA ASP A 329 0.15 -10.99 -24.52
C ASP A 329 -0.14 -9.52 -24.17
N HIS A 330 0.83 -8.86 -23.55
CA HIS A 330 0.78 -7.44 -23.21
C HIS A 330 1.71 -6.58 -24.07
N SER A 331 2.32 -7.14 -25.11
CA SER A 331 3.34 -6.48 -25.94
C SER A 331 2.88 -5.20 -26.63
N LYS A 332 1.55 -5.01 -26.75
CA LYS A 332 0.93 -3.82 -27.34
C LYS A 332 0.51 -2.76 -26.32
N ILE A 333 0.68 -3.04 -25.02
CA ILE A 333 0.19 -2.15 -23.96
C ILE A 333 1.36 -1.33 -23.42
N THR A 334 1.19 -0.01 -23.41
CA THR A 334 2.17 0.94 -22.87
C THR A 334 1.76 1.42 -21.48
N VAL A 335 2.68 1.38 -20.53
CA VAL A 335 2.49 1.94 -19.20
C VAL A 335 3.49 3.06 -18.96
N ARG A 336 2.99 4.28 -18.75
CA ARG A 336 3.79 5.46 -18.47
C ARG A 336 3.84 5.71 -16.98
N THR A 337 5.00 5.59 -16.34
CA THR A 337 5.12 5.77 -14.89
C THR A 337 5.71 7.13 -14.52
N GLY A 338 5.31 7.71 -13.38
CA GLY A 338 5.80 9.02 -12.95
C GLY A 338 5.57 9.34 -11.48
N ASP A 339 5.91 10.58 -11.09
CA ASP A 339 5.62 11.10 -9.75
C ASP A 339 4.11 11.09 -9.49
N ILE A 340 3.72 10.64 -8.30
CA ILE A 340 2.31 10.49 -7.95
C ILE A 340 1.53 11.81 -7.98
N ASN A 341 2.16 12.95 -7.63
CA ASN A 341 1.47 14.23 -7.64
C ASN A 341 1.31 14.74 -9.07
N HIS A 342 2.32 14.54 -9.93
CA HIS A 342 2.21 14.84 -11.35
C HIS A 342 1.05 14.04 -11.99
N VAL A 343 0.99 12.72 -11.75
CA VAL A 343 -0.08 11.89 -12.31
C VAL A 343 -1.45 12.24 -11.74
N ARG A 344 -1.55 12.66 -10.47
CA ARG A 344 -2.80 13.20 -9.92
C ARG A 344 -3.28 14.44 -10.67
N ALA A 345 -2.37 15.36 -11.00
CA ALA A 345 -2.71 16.54 -11.80
C ALA A 345 -3.24 16.12 -13.18
N LEU A 346 -2.53 15.23 -13.88
CA LEU A 346 -2.97 14.71 -15.18
C LEU A 346 -4.35 14.04 -15.11
N ALA A 347 -4.65 13.29 -14.05
CA ALA A 347 -5.94 12.66 -13.86
C ALA A 347 -7.07 13.68 -13.66
N VAL A 348 -6.81 14.76 -12.91
CA VAL A 348 -7.77 15.88 -12.76
C VAL A 348 -7.96 16.57 -14.10
N GLU A 349 -6.88 16.91 -14.80
CA GLU A 349 -6.90 17.58 -16.10
C GLU A 349 -7.70 16.79 -17.14
N ALA A 350 -7.47 15.48 -17.22
CA ALA A 350 -8.18 14.59 -18.13
C ALA A 350 -9.69 14.50 -17.83
N ALA A 351 -10.07 14.55 -16.56
CA ALA A 351 -11.46 14.48 -16.12
C ALA A 351 -12.21 15.82 -16.30
N THR A 352 -11.53 16.93 -16.10
CA THR A 352 -12.13 18.28 -16.17
C THR A 352 -12.01 18.91 -17.55
N GLY A 353 -11.07 18.47 -18.38
CA GLY A 353 -10.68 19.18 -19.59
C GLY A 353 -10.01 20.52 -19.28
N ARG A 354 -9.35 20.66 -18.12
CA ARG A 354 -8.75 21.94 -17.71
C ARG A 354 -7.37 21.73 -17.13
N LYS A 355 -6.39 22.43 -17.70
CA LYS A 355 -5.04 22.52 -17.16
C LYS A 355 -4.89 23.80 -16.36
N ALA A 356 -4.49 23.65 -15.10
CA ALA A 356 -4.22 24.79 -14.22
C ALA A 356 -2.76 25.24 -14.41
N ASP A 357 -2.55 26.43 -14.96
CA ASP A 357 -1.25 27.10 -15.00
C ASP A 357 -1.07 28.00 -13.75
N PRO A 358 0.07 27.95 -13.03
CA PRO A 358 0.39 28.87 -11.94
C PRO A 358 0.30 30.37 -12.28
N ALA A 359 0.36 30.75 -13.57
CA ALA A 359 0.33 32.13 -14.02
C ALA A 359 -1.09 32.76 -14.15
N ASN A 360 -2.16 31.99 -13.89
CA ASN A 360 -3.60 32.36 -13.97
C ASN A 360 -4.31 32.17 -15.33
N GLU A 361 -3.72 31.48 -16.31
CA GLU A 361 -4.47 31.07 -17.50
C GLU A 361 -4.92 29.60 -17.36
N ILE A 362 -6.23 29.38 -17.31
CA ILE A 362 -6.81 28.03 -17.44
C ILE A 362 -6.75 27.69 -18.93
N THR A 363 -5.99 26.66 -19.29
CA THR A 363 -6.04 26.11 -20.65
C THR A 363 -7.17 25.10 -20.72
N GLU A 364 -8.16 25.35 -21.57
CA GLU A 364 -9.21 24.39 -21.89
C GLU A 364 -8.62 23.27 -22.78
N LEU A 365 -8.95 22.03 -22.42
CA LEU A 365 -8.57 20.78 -23.07
C LEU A 365 -9.85 19.98 -23.33
N ALA A 366 -9.78 18.97 -24.20
CA ALA A 366 -10.88 18.04 -24.36
C ALA A 366 -11.02 17.17 -23.10
N ALA A 367 -12.09 17.36 -22.33
CA ALA A 367 -12.43 16.47 -21.21
C ALA A 367 -12.72 15.05 -21.71
N THR A 368 -12.23 14.05 -20.99
CA THR A 368 -12.37 12.63 -21.36
C THR A 368 -13.14 11.85 -20.29
N THR A 369 -13.50 10.61 -20.61
CA THR A 369 -13.97 9.63 -19.62
C THR A 369 -12.76 8.95 -18.98
N VAL A 370 -12.75 8.90 -17.64
CA VAL A 370 -11.56 8.55 -16.87
C VAL A 370 -11.83 7.36 -15.94
N LEU A 371 -10.94 6.38 -15.98
CA LEU A 371 -10.92 5.24 -15.07
C LEU A 371 -9.65 5.29 -14.21
N ILE A 372 -9.80 5.24 -12.88
CA ILE A 372 -8.67 5.39 -11.95
C ILE A 372 -8.62 4.23 -10.96
N ALA A 373 -7.55 3.43 -11.04
CA ALA A 373 -7.18 2.46 -10.03
C ALA A 373 -6.42 3.15 -8.89
N CYS A 374 -6.87 2.99 -7.64
CA CYS A 374 -6.21 3.63 -6.49
C CYS A 374 -6.14 2.71 -5.27
N ASP A 375 -4.94 2.45 -4.74
CA ASP A 375 -4.77 1.51 -3.63
C ASP A 375 -5.04 2.11 -2.23
N VAL A 376 -5.32 3.41 -2.14
CA VAL A 376 -5.60 4.12 -0.88
C VAL A 376 -6.95 4.83 -0.95
N VAL A 377 -7.91 4.39 -0.13
CA VAL A 377 -9.27 4.97 -0.05
C VAL A 377 -9.27 6.49 0.17
N LYS A 378 -8.41 7.00 1.05
CA LYS A 378 -8.32 8.45 1.32
C LYS A 378 -7.87 9.26 0.11
N GLU A 379 -7.01 8.68 -0.73
CA GLU A 379 -6.59 9.33 -1.98
C GLU A 379 -7.71 9.26 -3.01
N ALA A 380 -8.42 8.14 -3.12
CA ALA A 380 -9.54 8.01 -4.04
C ALA A 380 -10.62 9.07 -3.75
N MET A 381 -10.99 9.24 -2.48
CA MET A 381 -11.94 10.27 -2.04
C MET A 381 -11.40 11.69 -2.27
N ALA A 382 -10.11 11.93 -1.99
CA ALA A 382 -9.48 13.24 -2.22
C ALA A 382 -9.41 13.57 -3.72
N LEU A 383 -9.11 12.60 -4.57
CA LEU A 383 -9.04 12.80 -6.01
C LEU A 383 -10.42 13.10 -6.59
N ALA A 384 -11.46 12.36 -6.19
CA ALA A 384 -12.84 12.67 -6.54
C ALA A 384 -13.23 14.10 -6.14
N LYS A 385 -12.88 14.50 -4.91
CA LYS A 385 -13.17 15.86 -4.43
C LYS A 385 -12.35 16.93 -5.13
N ALA A 386 -11.13 16.62 -5.56
CA ALA A 386 -10.30 17.51 -6.37
C ALA A 386 -10.93 17.71 -7.76
N ILE A 387 -11.41 16.66 -8.41
CA ILE A 387 -12.13 16.74 -9.70
C ILE A 387 -13.37 17.62 -9.57
N GLU A 388 -14.22 17.36 -8.56
CA GLU A 388 -15.44 18.15 -8.29
C GLU A 388 -15.12 19.64 -8.07
N LYS A 389 -14.09 19.95 -7.27
CA LYS A 389 -13.67 21.34 -7.00
C LYS A 389 -13.14 22.07 -8.22
N ASN A 390 -12.62 21.34 -9.21
CA ASN A 390 -12.15 21.90 -10.48
C ASN A 390 -13.25 21.89 -11.55
N CYS A 391 -14.52 21.85 -11.13
CA CYS A 391 -15.70 21.80 -12.00
C CYS A 391 -15.78 20.56 -12.90
N GLY A 392 -15.10 19.47 -12.52
CA GLY A 392 -15.24 18.18 -13.17
C GLY A 392 -16.56 17.48 -12.81
N PRO A 393 -16.90 16.40 -13.54
CA PRO A 393 -18.06 15.59 -13.22
C PRO A 393 -17.89 14.90 -11.85
N LYS A 394 -19.02 14.61 -11.20
CA LYS A 394 -19.03 13.80 -9.97
C LYS A 394 -18.45 12.41 -10.28
N ALA A 395 -17.39 12.04 -9.57
CA ALA A 395 -16.79 10.71 -9.70
C ALA A 395 -17.58 9.66 -8.92
N LEU A 396 -17.78 8.49 -9.52
CA LEU A 396 -18.21 7.29 -8.80
C LEU A 396 -16.99 6.69 -8.09
N VAL A 397 -16.97 6.78 -6.76
CA VAL A 397 -15.89 6.18 -5.94
C VAL A 397 -16.35 4.84 -5.38
N ILE A 398 -15.55 3.79 -5.61
CA ILE A 398 -15.86 2.42 -5.18
C ILE A 398 -14.77 1.92 -4.20
N THR A 399 -15.18 1.59 -2.99
CA THR A 399 -14.34 1.15 -1.87
C THR A 399 -14.98 -0.03 -1.14
N ALA A 400 -14.24 -0.65 -0.21
CA ALA A 400 -14.78 -1.75 0.61
C ALA A 400 -16.06 -1.37 1.34
N ASP A 401 -16.15 -0.11 1.80
CA ASP A 401 -17.27 0.39 2.61
C ASP A 401 -18.55 0.60 1.79
N ASN A 402 -18.42 0.91 0.50
CA ASN A 402 -19.55 1.34 -0.33
C ASN A 402 -19.85 0.46 -1.56
N ALA A 403 -19.08 -0.61 -1.80
CA ALA A 403 -19.27 -1.45 -3.00
C ALA A 403 -20.67 -2.11 -3.10
N ARG A 404 -21.43 -2.14 -2.00
CA ARG A 404 -22.80 -2.69 -1.96
C ARG A 404 -23.89 -1.63 -2.09
N TRP A 405 -23.52 -0.35 -2.10
CA TRP A 405 -24.49 0.73 -2.22
C TRP A 405 -25.10 0.75 -3.62
N PRO A 406 -26.34 1.23 -3.80
CA PRO A 406 -27.07 1.05 -5.06
C PRO A 406 -26.32 1.52 -6.31
N GLU A 407 -25.69 2.69 -6.27
CA GLU A 407 -24.96 3.26 -7.41
C GLU A 407 -23.71 2.45 -7.76
N GLN A 408 -22.91 2.07 -6.75
CA GLN A 408 -21.70 1.27 -6.91
C GLN A 408 -22.02 -0.17 -7.35
N ALA A 409 -23.03 -0.79 -6.73
CA ALA A 409 -23.48 -2.13 -7.07
C ALA A 409 -24.03 -2.19 -8.50
N ALA A 410 -24.76 -1.15 -8.94
CA ALA A 410 -25.25 -1.06 -10.32
C ALA A 410 -24.10 -0.99 -11.33
N PHE A 411 -23.06 -0.19 -11.07
CA PHE A 411 -21.87 -0.17 -11.91
C PHE A 411 -21.11 -1.50 -11.89
N ILE A 412 -20.96 -2.14 -10.72
CA ILE A 412 -20.29 -3.44 -10.61
C ILE A 412 -21.04 -4.52 -11.39
N ALA A 413 -22.38 -4.49 -11.37
CA ALA A 413 -23.22 -5.42 -12.11
C ALA A 413 -23.18 -5.17 -13.63
N ASN A 414 -23.07 -3.91 -14.06
CA ASN A 414 -22.95 -3.54 -15.46
C ASN A 414 -21.81 -2.53 -15.71
N PRO A 415 -20.54 -2.98 -15.66
CA PRO A 415 -19.38 -2.10 -15.75
C PRO A 415 -19.15 -1.55 -17.15
N ASN A 416 -19.93 -1.99 -18.15
CA ASN A 416 -19.84 -1.57 -19.54
C ASN A 416 -20.77 -0.39 -19.87
N SER A 417 -21.60 0.03 -18.92
CA SER A 417 -22.45 1.22 -19.03
C SER A 417 -21.62 2.50 -19.09
N ASP A 418 -22.05 3.45 -19.92
CA ASP A 418 -21.42 4.76 -20.11
C ASP A 418 -21.99 5.86 -19.19
N LEU A 419 -22.85 5.51 -18.24
CA LEU A 419 -23.49 6.45 -17.29
C LEU A 419 -22.49 7.28 -16.48
N HIS A 420 -21.33 6.71 -16.17
CA HIS A 420 -20.31 7.36 -15.33
C HIS A 420 -19.12 7.82 -16.17
N ARG A 421 -18.89 9.13 -16.20
CA ARG A 421 -17.72 9.71 -16.89
C ARG A 421 -16.41 9.50 -16.13
N VAL A 422 -16.46 9.43 -14.80
CA VAL A 422 -15.28 9.23 -13.95
C VAL A 422 -15.58 8.14 -12.93
N VAL A 423 -14.76 7.10 -12.92
CA VAL A 423 -14.82 6.02 -11.92
C VAL A 423 -13.46 5.89 -11.25
N ILE A 424 -13.46 5.91 -9.91
CA ILE A 424 -12.27 5.72 -9.09
C ILE A 424 -12.53 4.52 -8.19
N TYR A 425 -11.67 3.52 -8.19
CA TYR A 425 -11.89 2.32 -7.42
C TYR A 425 -10.67 1.83 -6.66
N SER A 426 -10.95 1.26 -5.49
CA SER A 426 -9.98 0.58 -4.66
C SER A 426 -9.85 -0.91 -4.99
N PRO A 427 -8.95 -1.67 -4.34
CA PRO A 427 -8.81 -3.11 -4.52
C PRO A 427 -10.08 -3.92 -4.19
N VAL A 428 -11.18 -3.28 -3.76
CA VAL A 428 -12.50 -3.92 -3.60
C VAL A 428 -13.05 -4.42 -4.94
N ILE A 429 -12.75 -3.74 -6.06
CA ILE A 429 -13.18 -4.19 -7.38
C ILE A 429 -12.42 -5.49 -7.69
N THR A 430 -13.16 -6.59 -7.62
CA THR A 430 -12.61 -7.95 -7.67
C THR A 430 -12.35 -8.43 -9.09
N SER A 431 -11.80 -9.64 -9.18
CA SER A 431 -11.46 -10.28 -10.45
C SER A 431 -12.63 -10.52 -11.41
N ALA A 432 -13.87 -10.50 -10.92
CA ALA A 432 -15.07 -10.70 -11.70
C ALA A 432 -15.47 -9.50 -12.57
N LEU A 433 -14.95 -8.30 -12.32
CA LEU A 433 -15.28 -7.11 -13.10
C LEU A 433 -14.42 -7.06 -14.38
N SER A 434 -15.07 -6.89 -15.54
CA SER A 434 -14.43 -6.75 -16.85
C SER A 434 -15.11 -5.66 -17.68
N ILE A 435 -14.36 -4.61 -17.99
CA ILE A 435 -14.78 -3.50 -18.87
C ILE A 435 -14.25 -3.78 -20.27
N THR A 436 -15.17 -3.83 -21.23
CA THR A 436 -14.96 -4.24 -22.62
C THR A 436 -15.58 -3.28 -23.64
N SER A 437 -16.40 -2.32 -23.21
CA SER A 437 -17.08 -1.38 -24.12
C SER A 437 -16.20 -0.24 -24.64
N GLY A 438 -14.99 -0.05 -24.09
CA GLY A 438 -14.07 1.02 -24.54
C GLY A 438 -14.56 2.45 -24.31
N HIS A 439 -15.53 2.63 -23.41
CA HIS A 439 -16.12 3.94 -23.12
C HIS A 439 -15.20 4.84 -22.29
N PHE A 440 -14.28 4.29 -21.49
CA PHE A 440 -13.21 5.05 -20.83
C PHE A 440 -12.06 5.33 -21.80
N LYS A 441 -11.64 6.59 -21.93
CA LYS A 441 -10.60 7.01 -22.87
C LYS A 441 -9.24 7.28 -22.21
N SER A 442 -9.24 7.53 -20.90
CA SER A 442 -8.01 7.79 -20.13
C SER A 442 -7.95 6.90 -18.89
N HIS A 443 -6.81 6.24 -18.67
CA HIS A 443 -6.64 5.24 -17.61
C HIS A 443 -5.47 5.59 -16.71
N PHE A 444 -5.75 5.72 -15.42
CA PHE A 444 -4.76 6.11 -14.42
C PHE A 444 -4.60 5.06 -13.32
N GLY A 445 -3.37 4.91 -12.82
CA GLY A 445 -3.05 4.16 -11.62
C GLY A 445 -2.39 5.06 -10.57
N ILE A 446 -2.87 5.03 -9.33
CA ILE A 446 -2.31 5.81 -8.21
C ILE A 446 -1.96 4.82 -7.10
N PHE A 447 -0.68 4.47 -6.97
CA PHE A 447 -0.21 3.42 -6.08
C PHE A 447 0.80 3.90 -5.03
N GLN A 448 0.56 3.52 -3.78
CA GLN A 448 1.41 3.84 -2.62
C GLN A 448 1.85 2.60 -1.83
N GLY A 449 1.78 1.42 -2.45
CA GLY A 449 2.23 0.16 -1.86
C GLY A 449 1.31 -0.33 -0.75
N GLN A 450 -0.01 -0.12 -0.85
CA GLN A 450 -0.98 -0.83 0.00
C GLN A 450 -1.22 -2.25 -0.50
N ILE A 451 -1.10 -2.46 -1.81
CA ILE A 451 -1.23 -3.76 -2.48
C ILE A 451 0.10 -4.19 -3.11
N VAL A 452 0.23 -5.46 -3.42
CA VAL A 452 1.40 -5.98 -4.14
C VAL A 452 1.34 -5.63 -5.63
N PRO A 453 2.47 -5.68 -6.37
CA PRO A 453 2.49 -5.41 -7.80
C PRO A 453 1.47 -6.19 -8.64
N GLY A 454 1.27 -7.48 -8.35
CA GLY A 454 0.32 -8.33 -9.08
C GLY A 454 -1.10 -7.76 -9.03
N ASP A 455 -1.59 -7.43 -7.84
CA ASP A 455 -2.90 -6.80 -7.63
C ASP A 455 -3.02 -5.47 -8.36
N ALA A 456 -1.97 -4.63 -8.33
CA ALA A 456 -1.97 -3.35 -9.04
C ALA A 456 -2.11 -3.52 -10.55
N ILE A 457 -1.43 -4.50 -11.14
CA ILE A 457 -1.56 -4.84 -12.57
C ILE A 457 -2.96 -5.38 -12.86
N GLN A 458 -3.50 -6.24 -12.00
CA GLN A 458 -4.85 -6.76 -12.14
C GLN A 458 -5.92 -5.66 -12.02
N MET A 459 -5.69 -4.62 -11.20
CA MET A 459 -6.54 -3.44 -11.18
C MET A 459 -6.45 -2.68 -12.51
N LEU A 460 -5.26 -2.35 -12.99
CA LEU A 460 -5.10 -1.65 -14.28
C LEU A 460 -5.80 -2.40 -15.43
N ARG A 461 -5.63 -3.73 -15.50
CA ARG A 461 -6.21 -4.57 -16.56
C ARG A 461 -7.72 -4.81 -16.44
N ARG A 462 -8.45 -4.18 -15.52
CA ARG A 462 -9.93 -4.28 -15.49
C ARG A 462 -10.57 -3.74 -16.76
N ASP A 463 -9.97 -2.71 -17.35
CA ASP A 463 -10.27 -2.31 -18.72
C ASP A 463 -9.45 -3.15 -19.70
N ARG A 464 -10.16 -3.99 -20.46
CA ARG A 464 -9.57 -4.90 -21.43
C ARG A 464 -9.18 -4.19 -22.72
N THR A 465 -9.79 -3.05 -23.00
CA THR A 465 -9.60 -2.26 -24.22
C THR A 465 -8.46 -1.25 -24.10
N ALA A 466 -8.00 -0.98 -22.88
CA ALA A 466 -6.92 -0.04 -22.63
C ALA A 466 -5.58 -0.55 -23.18
N GLU A 467 -5.00 0.24 -24.09
CA GLU A 467 -3.66 0.05 -24.65
C GLU A 467 -2.62 0.96 -23.99
N THR A 468 -3.05 1.94 -23.19
CA THR A 468 -2.16 2.86 -22.48
C THR A 468 -2.63 3.12 -21.05
N PHE A 469 -1.69 3.14 -20.10
CA PHE A 469 -1.94 3.52 -18.71
C PHE A 469 -0.95 4.59 -18.25
N VAL A 470 -1.40 5.53 -17.41
CA VAL A 470 -0.55 6.54 -16.77
C VAL A 470 -0.53 6.30 -15.25
N VAL A 471 0.62 5.95 -14.69
CA VAL A 471 0.74 5.39 -13.34
C VAL A 471 1.65 6.25 -12.45
N GLY A 472 1.05 6.83 -11.41
CA GLY A 472 1.73 7.56 -10.36
C GLY A 472 2.12 6.62 -9.22
N ILE A 473 3.41 6.56 -8.88
CA ILE A 473 3.90 5.66 -7.83
C ILE A 473 4.63 6.44 -6.74
N LYS A 474 4.31 6.16 -5.48
CA LYS A 474 5.01 6.71 -4.32
C LYS A 474 5.41 5.61 -3.35
N GLN A 475 6.61 5.75 -2.80
CA GLN A 475 7.09 4.79 -1.81
C GLN A 475 6.33 4.97 -0.48
N PRO A 476 5.97 3.87 0.21
CA PRO A 476 5.39 3.95 1.54
C PRO A 476 6.30 4.69 2.51
N GLN A 477 5.68 5.38 3.46
CA GLN A 477 6.43 6.13 4.47
C GLN A 477 6.96 5.26 5.62
N TYR A 478 6.31 4.12 5.88
CA TYR A 478 6.64 3.21 6.97
C TYR A 478 7.02 1.85 6.39
N ASN A 479 7.99 1.20 7.02
CA ASN A 479 8.48 -0.12 6.64
C ASN A 479 7.51 -1.20 7.17
N LYS A 480 6.74 -1.81 6.28
CA LYS A 480 5.83 -2.90 6.61
C LYS A 480 6.59 -4.19 6.88
N LEU A 481 7.73 -4.43 6.21
CA LEU A 481 8.54 -5.62 6.43
C LEU A 481 9.02 -5.67 7.88
N GLU A 482 9.51 -4.54 8.39
CA GLU A 482 9.95 -4.42 9.78
C GLU A 482 8.84 -4.77 10.77
N ALA A 483 7.60 -4.32 10.52
CA ALA A 483 6.46 -4.68 11.37
C ALA A 483 6.16 -6.20 11.33
N VAL A 484 6.36 -6.85 10.18
CA VAL A 484 6.24 -8.31 10.07
C VAL A 484 7.38 -9.01 10.79
N GLU A 485 8.62 -8.57 10.62
CA GLU A 485 9.79 -9.16 11.30
C GLU A 485 9.61 -9.12 12.82
N LEU A 486 9.16 -8.00 13.36
CA LEU A 486 8.87 -7.87 14.78
C LEU A 486 7.70 -8.75 15.22
N ALA A 487 6.63 -8.86 14.43
CA ALA A 487 5.50 -9.72 14.80
C ALA A 487 5.87 -11.22 14.95
N PHE A 488 6.94 -11.69 14.30
CA PHE A 488 7.34 -13.10 14.33
C PHE A 488 8.65 -13.38 15.07
N LYS A 489 9.56 -12.42 15.17
CA LYS A 489 10.91 -12.61 15.73
C LYS A 489 11.15 -11.86 17.04
N ASN A 490 10.19 -11.06 17.51
CA ASN A 490 10.38 -10.24 18.71
C ASN A 490 10.60 -11.07 19.98
N ASP A 491 9.99 -12.26 20.10
CA ASP A 491 10.20 -13.12 21.26
C ASP A 491 11.61 -13.72 21.28
N GLU A 492 12.14 -14.12 20.12
CA GLU A 492 13.52 -14.57 19.95
C GLU A 492 14.51 -13.44 20.25
N ALA A 493 14.27 -12.23 19.71
CA ALA A 493 15.12 -11.07 19.95
C ALA A 493 15.12 -10.63 21.43
N ARG A 494 13.96 -10.66 22.10
CA ARG A 494 13.84 -10.36 23.54
C ARG A 494 14.51 -11.39 24.41
N LEU A 495 14.41 -12.66 24.04
CA LEU A 495 15.10 -13.73 24.76
C LEU A 495 16.62 -13.54 24.68
N GLU A 496 17.17 -13.23 23.51
CA GLU A 496 18.60 -12.93 23.37
C GLU A 496 19.02 -11.68 24.15
N GLU A 497 18.20 -10.62 24.17
CA GLU A 497 18.47 -9.42 24.98
C GLU A 497 18.48 -9.73 26.48
N LEU A 498 17.50 -10.52 26.96
CA LEU A 498 17.45 -10.98 28.35
C LEU A 498 18.67 -11.84 28.69
N LEU A 499 19.03 -12.80 27.82
CA LEU A 499 20.21 -13.65 28.01
C LEU A 499 21.51 -12.85 28.02
N ALA A 500 21.63 -11.82 27.18
CA ALA A 500 22.78 -10.92 27.18
C ALA A 500 22.90 -10.14 28.50
N GLY A 501 21.76 -9.71 29.07
CA GLY A 501 21.71 -8.98 30.35
C GLY A 501 21.92 -9.83 31.60
N LEU A 502 21.84 -11.16 31.51
CA LEU A 502 22.08 -12.05 32.65
C LEU A 502 23.58 -12.23 32.92
N THR A 503 23.97 -12.04 34.18
CA THR A 503 25.30 -12.39 34.70
C THR A 503 25.36 -13.87 35.09
N ILE A 504 25.25 -14.75 34.10
CA ILE A 504 25.43 -16.21 34.23
C ILE A 504 26.45 -16.67 33.18
N ASP A 505 27.02 -17.86 33.36
CA ASP A 505 28.00 -18.41 32.42
C ASP A 505 27.37 -18.76 31.06
N ASP A 506 28.21 -18.80 30.02
CA ASP A 506 27.75 -19.03 28.64
C ASP A 506 27.12 -20.41 28.45
N ALA A 507 27.54 -21.43 29.20
CA ALA A 507 26.94 -22.77 29.11
C ALA A 507 25.51 -22.80 29.70
N ALA A 508 25.26 -22.04 30.77
CA ALA A 508 23.92 -21.82 31.29
C ALA A 508 23.05 -21.02 30.32
N LYS A 509 23.59 -19.97 29.67
CA LYS A 509 22.90 -19.23 28.60
C LYS A 509 22.53 -20.14 27.43
N ASP A 510 23.45 -20.98 26.97
CA ASP A 510 23.22 -21.96 25.90
C ASP A 510 22.14 -22.98 26.24
N LYS A 511 22.10 -23.44 27.50
CA LYS A 511 21.06 -24.35 27.95
C LYS A 511 19.69 -23.68 27.95
N ILE A 512 19.59 -22.46 28.48
CA ILE A 512 18.33 -21.68 28.44
C ILE A 512 17.92 -21.41 27.00
N ARG A 513 18.87 -21.01 26.15
CA ARG A 513 18.69 -20.78 24.71
C ARG A 513 18.08 -22.01 24.04
N SER A 514 18.64 -23.20 24.28
CA SER A 514 18.15 -24.46 23.67
C SER A 514 16.70 -24.80 24.07
N VAL A 515 16.34 -24.60 25.34
CA VAL A 515 14.99 -24.91 25.87
C VAL A 515 13.98 -23.85 25.45
N ALA A 516 14.34 -22.58 25.55
CA ALA A 516 13.46 -21.47 25.22
C ALA A 516 13.26 -21.34 23.71
N PHE A 517 14.29 -21.54 22.88
CA PHE A 517 14.11 -21.57 21.42
C PHE A 517 13.32 -22.77 20.94
N ALA A 518 13.34 -23.92 21.64
CA ALA A 518 12.43 -25.01 21.30
C ALA A 518 10.95 -24.60 21.42
N ASN A 519 10.63 -23.71 22.38
CA ASN A 519 9.26 -23.21 22.61
C ASN A 519 8.91 -21.96 21.78
N VAL A 520 9.91 -21.20 21.32
CA VAL A 520 9.74 -19.99 20.47
C VAL A 520 9.88 -20.32 18.97
N LYS A 521 10.35 -21.53 18.62
CA LYS A 521 10.48 -21.97 17.24
C LYS A 521 9.13 -21.94 16.54
N LEU A 522 9.06 -21.18 15.45
CA LEU A 522 7.89 -21.10 14.60
C LEU A 522 7.49 -22.50 14.10
N SER A 523 6.20 -22.82 14.16
CA SER A 523 5.63 -23.99 13.50
C SER A 523 5.88 -23.93 11.99
N GLU A 524 5.72 -25.05 11.28
CA GLU A 524 5.86 -25.09 9.81
C GLU A 524 4.93 -24.07 9.14
N PHE A 525 3.69 -23.97 9.61
CA PHE A 525 2.74 -22.98 9.12
C PHE A 525 3.16 -21.55 9.47
N GLN A 526 3.65 -21.29 10.69
CA GLN A 526 4.12 -19.95 11.05
C GLN A 526 5.35 -19.52 10.23
N CYS A 527 6.25 -20.46 9.88
CA CYS A 527 7.33 -20.22 8.94
C CYS A 527 6.81 -19.83 7.55
N LEU A 528 5.79 -20.55 7.05
CA LEU A 528 5.15 -20.25 5.77
C LEU A 528 4.44 -18.88 5.81
N GLU A 529 3.72 -18.58 6.90
CA GLU A 529 3.06 -17.31 7.13
C GLU A 529 4.07 -16.15 7.15
N TYR A 530 5.15 -16.29 7.93
CA TYR A 530 6.23 -15.32 8.01
C TYR A 530 6.86 -15.07 6.64
N THR A 531 7.18 -16.14 5.91
CA THR A 531 7.80 -16.05 4.58
C THR A 531 6.89 -15.28 3.63
N HIS A 532 5.61 -15.62 3.57
CA HIS A 532 4.67 -14.92 2.71
C HIS A 532 4.50 -13.45 3.09
N ARG A 533 4.21 -13.16 4.37
CA ARG A 533 3.96 -11.79 4.84
C ARG A 533 5.18 -10.90 4.67
N SER A 534 6.38 -11.44 4.90
CA SER A 534 7.64 -10.70 4.72
C SER A 534 7.90 -10.40 3.24
N GLN A 535 7.68 -11.36 2.34
CA GLN A 535 7.77 -11.15 0.89
C GLN A 535 6.79 -10.07 0.41
N GLU A 536 5.52 -10.16 0.78
CA GLU A 536 4.52 -9.14 0.41
C GLU A 536 4.84 -7.76 0.97
N ALA A 537 5.21 -7.70 2.24
CA ALA A 537 5.55 -6.44 2.89
C ALA A 537 6.77 -5.79 2.21
N TRP A 538 7.79 -6.57 1.87
CA TRP A 538 8.94 -6.09 1.11
C TRP A 538 8.53 -5.58 -0.27
N MET A 539 7.67 -6.31 -1.00
CA MET A 539 7.19 -5.88 -2.32
C MET A 539 6.43 -4.56 -2.23
N ARG A 540 5.59 -4.39 -1.21
CA ARG A 540 4.82 -3.18 -0.93
C ARG A 540 5.73 -2.01 -0.56
N ASP A 541 6.75 -2.23 0.26
CA ASP A 541 7.72 -1.20 0.66
C ASP A 541 8.62 -0.74 -0.49
N ASN A 542 8.79 -1.60 -1.50
CA ASN A 542 9.59 -1.34 -2.70
C ASN A 542 8.74 -1.15 -3.96
N ILE A 543 7.45 -0.82 -3.82
CA ILE A 543 6.47 -0.72 -4.93
C ILE A 543 6.95 0.13 -6.12
N ARG A 544 7.75 1.17 -5.86
CA ARG A 544 8.34 2.04 -6.89
C ARG A 544 9.23 1.30 -7.88
N ASN A 545 9.86 0.21 -7.45
CA ASN A 545 10.70 -0.63 -8.30
C ASN A 545 9.97 -1.92 -8.69
N THR A 546 9.25 -2.54 -7.74
CA THR A 546 8.64 -3.85 -7.94
C THR A 546 7.45 -3.82 -8.88
N LEU A 547 6.68 -2.72 -8.96
CA LEU A 547 5.59 -2.58 -9.92
C LEU A 547 6.08 -2.45 -11.38
N PRO A 548 6.99 -1.50 -11.73
CA PRO A 548 7.58 -1.45 -13.07
C PRO A 548 8.23 -2.77 -13.48
N ALA A 549 9.02 -3.37 -12.59
CA ALA A 549 9.67 -4.65 -12.88
C ALA A 549 8.66 -5.79 -13.14
N SER A 550 7.55 -5.83 -12.39
CA SER A 550 6.47 -6.80 -12.60
C SER A 550 5.68 -6.57 -13.90
N LEU A 551 5.62 -5.32 -14.39
CA LEU A 551 5.03 -4.97 -15.68
C LEU A 551 5.93 -5.46 -16.84
N ILE A 552 7.24 -5.21 -16.79
CA ILE A 552 8.19 -5.77 -17.78
C ILE A 552 8.14 -7.29 -17.81
N ALA A 553 8.17 -7.94 -16.65
CA ALA A 553 8.13 -9.40 -16.56
C ALA A 553 6.85 -10.01 -17.16
N ARG A 554 5.77 -9.22 -17.27
CA ARG A 554 4.51 -9.63 -17.91
C ARG A 554 4.36 -9.14 -19.36
N GLY A 555 5.42 -8.58 -19.95
CA GLY A 555 5.47 -8.19 -21.36
C GLY A 555 4.87 -6.82 -21.69
N PHE A 556 4.67 -5.93 -20.71
CA PHE A 556 4.22 -4.56 -20.98
C PHE A 556 5.37 -3.68 -21.49
N ASN A 557 5.06 -2.71 -22.36
CA ASN A 557 5.99 -1.64 -22.71
C ASN A 557 5.98 -0.59 -21.61
N LEU A 558 7.14 -0.21 -21.07
CA LEU A 558 7.26 0.82 -20.04
C LEU A 558 7.93 2.07 -20.55
N GLU A 559 7.35 3.21 -20.19
CA GLU A 559 7.91 4.54 -20.41
C GLU A 559 7.94 5.33 -19.10
N VAL A 560 8.89 6.26 -18.98
CA VAL A 560 8.92 7.24 -17.88
C VAL A 560 8.27 8.53 -18.36
N LEU A 561 7.31 9.04 -17.60
CA LEU A 561 6.80 10.39 -17.81
C LEU A 561 7.90 11.40 -17.49
N GLU A 562 8.10 12.35 -18.40
CA GLU A 562 8.93 13.53 -18.12
C GLU A 562 8.34 14.29 -16.91
N HIS A 563 9.18 14.68 -15.97
CA HIS A 563 8.73 15.31 -14.74
C HIS A 563 8.37 16.78 -14.98
N ASN A 564 7.12 17.14 -14.68
CA ASN A 564 6.68 18.53 -14.67
C ASN A 564 6.51 19.02 -13.22
N GLU A 565 7.43 19.87 -12.76
CA GLU A 565 7.46 20.40 -11.37
C GLU A 565 6.19 21.20 -11.06
N VAL A 566 5.74 22.03 -11.99
CA VAL A 566 4.54 22.87 -11.86
C VAL A 566 3.28 22.02 -11.66
N GLN A 567 3.08 21.01 -12.50
CA GLN A 567 1.93 20.11 -12.38
C GLN A 567 2.02 19.26 -11.12
N ALA A 568 3.22 18.80 -10.72
CA ALA A 568 3.41 18.08 -9.48
C ALA A 568 3.03 18.92 -8.25
N GLU A 569 3.43 20.19 -8.21
CA GLU A 569 3.04 21.11 -7.14
C GLU A 569 1.54 21.41 -7.15
N ALA A 570 0.93 21.59 -8.33
CA ALA A 570 -0.52 21.76 -8.47
C ALA A 570 -1.28 20.54 -7.94
N GLY A 571 -0.87 19.33 -8.34
CA GLY A 571 -1.44 18.06 -7.88
C GLY A 571 -1.30 17.87 -6.36
N SER A 572 -0.15 18.23 -5.79
CA SER A 572 0.06 18.16 -4.34
C SER A 572 -0.81 19.16 -3.57
N ARG A 573 -0.98 20.39 -4.08
CA ARG A 573 -1.83 21.40 -3.46
C ARG A 573 -3.30 21.00 -3.53
N ALA A 574 -3.77 20.54 -4.69
CA ALA A 574 -5.14 20.09 -4.91
C ALA A 574 -5.49 18.93 -3.97
N ASP A 575 -4.64 17.92 -3.87
CA ASP A 575 -4.82 16.79 -2.96
C ASP A 575 -4.92 17.25 -1.48
N GLY A 576 -4.00 18.11 -1.03
CA GLY A 576 -4.02 18.63 0.34
C GLY A 576 -5.29 19.41 0.68
N GLN A 577 -5.81 20.20 -0.26
CA GLN A 577 -7.08 20.93 -0.09
C GLN A 577 -8.30 20.01 -0.16
N ALA A 578 -8.26 18.98 -1.01
CA ALA A 578 -9.33 18.02 -1.19
C ALA A 578 -9.47 17.11 0.03
N ARG A 579 -8.38 16.60 0.61
CA ARG A 579 -8.42 15.82 1.87
C ARG A 579 -9.06 16.60 3.01
N LYS A 580 -8.74 17.88 3.15
CA LYS A 580 -9.35 18.76 4.16
C LYS A 580 -10.85 18.92 3.92
N ALA A 581 -11.27 19.04 2.66
CA ALA A 581 -12.69 19.13 2.30
C ALA A 581 -13.44 17.83 2.59
N VAL A 582 -12.91 16.67 2.17
CA VAL A 582 -13.48 15.34 2.47
C VAL A 582 -13.64 15.16 3.98
N LYS A 583 -12.60 15.48 4.76
CA LYS A 583 -12.66 15.39 6.23
C LYS A 583 -13.75 16.27 6.84
N ASN A 584 -13.96 17.47 6.30
CA ASN A 584 -15.01 18.37 6.76
C ASN A 584 -16.41 17.89 6.36
N GLU A 585 -16.54 17.33 5.16
CA GLU A 585 -17.78 16.79 4.62
C GLU A 585 -18.24 15.58 5.44
N ILE A 586 -17.35 14.59 5.63
CA ILE A 586 -17.61 13.42 6.48
C ILE A 586 -18.00 13.85 7.89
N ALA A 587 -17.26 14.78 8.51
CA ALA A 587 -17.60 15.26 9.84
C ALA A 587 -18.99 15.91 9.90
N THR A 588 -19.38 16.65 8.87
CA THR A 588 -20.71 17.29 8.81
C THR A 588 -21.80 16.23 8.65
N LYS A 589 -21.60 15.27 7.73
CA LYS A 589 -22.52 14.15 7.53
C LYS A 589 -22.68 13.32 8.81
N LEU A 590 -21.58 13.03 9.50
CA LEU A 590 -21.57 12.22 10.73
C LEU A 590 -22.28 12.92 11.89
N ILE A 591 -22.20 14.24 12.02
CA ILE A 591 -22.96 14.98 13.06
C ILE A 591 -24.46 14.90 12.79
N ASN A 592 -24.83 15.07 11.53
CA ASN A 592 -26.23 15.13 11.13
C ASN A 592 -26.88 13.75 11.01
N SER A 593 -26.09 12.66 10.99
CA SER A 593 -26.62 11.31 10.97
C SER A 593 -27.15 10.90 12.35
N ALA A 594 -28.24 10.12 12.35
CA ALA A 594 -28.63 9.37 13.53
C ALA A 594 -27.48 8.48 14.04
N LYS A 595 -27.52 8.07 15.30
CA LYS A 595 -26.51 7.20 15.89
C LYS A 595 -27.05 5.78 15.98
N GLY A 596 -26.35 4.85 15.32
CA GLY A 596 -26.68 3.44 15.33
C GLY A 596 -26.54 2.83 16.73
N ASN A 597 -27.38 1.84 17.01
CA ASN A 597 -27.23 0.99 18.19
C ASN A 597 -26.19 -0.11 17.96
N GLU A 598 -25.89 -0.90 18.99
CA GLU A 598 -24.89 -1.96 18.91
C GLU A 598 -25.22 -3.03 17.84
N ALA A 599 -26.50 -3.35 17.66
CA ALA A 599 -26.95 -4.29 16.65
C ALA A 599 -26.63 -3.81 15.23
N LEU A 600 -26.89 -2.53 14.94
CA LEU A 600 -26.56 -1.93 13.65
C LEU A 600 -25.05 -1.88 13.43
N ILE A 601 -24.28 -1.46 14.44
CA ILE A 601 -22.81 -1.42 14.37
C ILE A 601 -22.27 -2.81 14.02
N ARG A 602 -22.72 -3.84 14.74
CA ARG A 602 -22.32 -5.23 14.50
C ARG A 602 -22.72 -5.71 13.11
N GLY A 603 -23.95 -5.42 12.69
CA GLY A 603 -24.45 -5.75 11.36
C GLY A 603 -23.59 -5.14 10.23
N VAL A 604 -23.24 -3.85 10.35
CA VAL A 604 -22.38 -3.16 9.36
C VAL A 604 -20.94 -3.69 9.40
N VAL A 605 -20.39 -4.03 10.56
CA VAL A 605 -19.05 -4.64 10.66
C VAL A 605 -19.02 -6.04 10.02
N GLU A 606 -20.06 -6.84 10.24
CA GLU A 606 -20.11 -8.23 9.76
C GLU A 606 -20.51 -8.32 8.27
N SER A 607 -21.40 -7.45 7.83
CA SER A 607 -22.07 -7.53 6.52
C SER A 607 -21.85 -6.30 5.63
N GLY A 608 -21.18 -5.26 6.11
CA GLY A 608 -21.13 -3.98 5.40
C GLY A 608 -22.47 -3.23 5.46
N SER A 609 -22.46 -1.97 5.01
CA SER A 609 -23.67 -1.14 4.92
C SER A 609 -24.35 -1.23 3.56
N ALA A 610 -25.67 -1.12 3.52
CA ALA A 610 -26.47 -1.05 2.30
C ALA A 610 -26.45 0.35 1.65
N ASN A 611 -26.22 1.42 2.42
CA ASN A 611 -26.15 2.79 1.91
C ASN A 611 -25.30 3.71 2.82
N GLU A 612 -25.08 4.95 2.36
CA GLU A 612 -24.29 5.94 3.10
C GLU A 612 -24.90 6.29 4.46
N GLU A 613 -26.23 6.36 4.57
CA GLU A 613 -26.90 6.71 5.82
C GLU A 613 -26.66 5.65 6.90
N GLU A 614 -26.89 4.38 6.57
CA GLU A 614 -26.64 3.25 7.46
C GLU A 614 -25.17 3.18 7.91
N HIS A 615 -24.25 3.41 6.97
CA HIS A 615 -22.82 3.48 7.26
C HIS A 615 -22.51 4.58 8.28
N LEU A 616 -23.00 5.80 8.04
CA LEU A 616 -22.78 6.94 8.94
C LEU A 616 -23.44 6.72 10.31
N GLN A 617 -24.60 6.06 10.36
CA GLN A 617 -25.24 5.68 11.61
C GLN A 617 -24.38 4.72 12.43
N ALA A 618 -23.87 3.65 11.82
CA ALA A 618 -22.97 2.70 12.48
C ALA A 618 -21.66 3.38 12.93
N VAL A 619 -21.00 4.12 12.05
CA VAL A 619 -19.77 4.87 12.36
C VAL A 619 -20.01 5.87 13.49
N GLY A 620 -21.17 6.55 13.49
CA GLY A 620 -21.54 7.52 14.51
C GLY A 620 -21.85 6.86 15.86
N GLY A 621 -22.55 5.73 15.86
CA GLY A 621 -22.81 4.94 17.05
C GLY A 621 -21.51 4.44 17.69
N GLN A 622 -20.60 3.91 16.88
CA GLN A 622 -19.27 3.49 17.33
C GLN A 622 -18.46 4.66 17.89
N ALA A 623 -18.53 5.84 17.27
CA ALA A 623 -17.88 7.05 17.77
C ALA A 623 -18.34 7.39 19.19
N VAL A 624 -19.65 7.38 19.44
CA VAL A 624 -20.24 7.67 20.76
C VAL A 624 -19.83 6.60 21.78
N ALA A 625 -19.91 5.32 21.41
CA ALA A 625 -19.55 4.20 22.28
C ALA A 625 -18.07 4.25 22.71
N VAL A 626 -17.17 4.56 21.77
CA VAL A 626 -15.74 4.65 22.05
C VAL A 626 -15.38 5.93 22.78
N MET A 627 -15.88 7.09 22.33
CA MET A 627 -15.51 8.40 22.90
C MET A 627 -16.12 8.65 24.28
N LYS A 628 -17.30 8.06 24.57
CA LYS A 628 -18.05 8.25 25.83
C LYS A 628 -18.36 9.72 26.15
N VAL A 629 -18.57 10.55 25.13
CA VAL A 629 -18.93 11.97 25.29
C VAL A 629 -20.45 12.17 25.39
N SER A 630 -20.87 13.09 26.24
CA SER A 630 -22.30 13.46 26.40
C SER A 630 -22.83 14.31 25.24
N ASP A 631 -21.97 15.16 24.65
CA ASP A 631 -22.27 15.96 23.46
C ASP A 631 -21.23 15.70 22.37
N PHE A 632 -21.68 15.10 21.26
CA PHE A 632 -20.84 14.75 20.12
C PHE A 632 -20.82 15.90 19.11
N ASN A 633 -19.73 16.66 19.12
CA ASN A 633 -19.63 17.89 18.33
C ASN A 633 -18.79 17.74 17.04
N LYS A 634 -18.63 18.85 16.31
CA LYS A 634 -17.87 18.88 15.04
C LYS A 634 -16.39 18.56 15.17
N ALA A 635 -15.78 18.89 16.29
CA ALA A 635 -14.38 18.53 16.53
C ALA A 635 -14.26 17.01 16.73
N ASP A 636 -15.19 16.41 17.48
CA ASP A 636 -15.27 14.96 17.71
C ASP A 636 -15.45 14.21 16.39
N ALA A 637 -16.43 14.62 15.57
CA ALA A 637 -16.66 14.05 14.25
C ALA A 637 -15.44 14.16 13.31
N ARG A 638 -14.71 15.29 13.36
CA ARG A 638 -13.45 15.47 12.60
C ARG A 638 -12.33 14.58 13.10
N LEU A 639 -12.23 14.33 14.40
CA LEU A 639 -11.20 13.43 14.94
C LEU A 639 -11.52 11.99 14.56
N TRP A 640 -12.79 11.60 14.70
CA TRP A 640 -13.28 10.26 14.40
C TRP A 640 -13.13 9.89 12.92
N GLY A 641 -13.57 10.78 12.01
CA GLY A 641 -13.54 10.51 10.58
C GLY A 641 -14.50 9.38 10.20
N GLY A 642 -14.00 8.41 9.43
CA GLY A 642 -14.70 7.17 9.10
C GLY A 642 -14.41 6.02 10.07
N GLY A 643 -13.95 6.32 11.29
CA GLY A 643 -13.54 5.34 12.31
C GLY A 643 -12.04 5.37 12.64
N GLU A 644 -11.21 6.10 11.90
CA GLU A 644 -9.76 6.10 12.12
C GLU A 644 -9.34 6.83 13.42
N GLY A 645 -10.27 7.56 14.04
CA GLY A 645 -10.07 8.18 15.35
C GLY A 645 -10.02 7.19 16.50
N GLU A 646 -10.61 6.00 16.38
CA GLU A 646 -10.64 4.99 17.45
C GLU A 646 -9.22 4.64 17.93
N ALA A 647 -8.33 4.29 16.99
CA ALA A 647 -6.96 3.96 17.31
C ALA A 647 -6.22 5.10 18.03
N LYS A 648 -6.57 6.36 17.76
CA LYS A 648 -5.98 7.53 18.41
C LYS A 648 -6.44 7.66 19.85
N ILE A 649 -7.74 7.49 20.08
CA ILE A 649 -8.36 7.56 21.41
C ILE A 649 -7.82 6.43 22.29
N VAL A 650 -7.78 5.20 21.77
CA VAL A 650 -7.23 4.05 22.50
C VAL A 650 -5.77 4.28 22.88
N LYS A 651 -4.94 4.78 21.95
CA LYS A 651 -3.54 5.11 22.25
C LYS A 651 -3.41 6.23 23.28
N TYR A 652 -4.25 7.26 23.20
CA TYR A 652 -4.24 8.36 24.16
C TYR A 652 -4.65 7.92 25.57
N ARG A 653 -5.67 7.05 25.69
CA ARG A 653 -6.03 6.40 26.96
C ARG A 653 -4.86 5.65 27.57
N LYS A 654 -4.14 4.86 26.76
CA LYS A 654 -2.92 4.16 27.19
C LYS A 654 -1.85 5.13 27.69
N LEU A 655 -1.70 6.30 27.06
CA LEU A 655 -0.75 7.33 27.49
C LEU A 655 -1.12 7.98 28.85
N HIS A 656 -2.42 8.06 29.17
CA HIS A 656 -2.93 8.76 30.37
C HIS A 656 -3.18 7.85 31.59
N HIS A 657 -3.63 6.61 31.42
CA HIS A 657 -3.91 5.72 32.55
C HIS A 657 -2.63 5.07 33.13
N HIS A 658 -2.47 5.11 34.46
CA HIS A 658 -1.77 4.04 35.17
C HIS A 658 -2.69 2.81 35.15
N PHE A 659 -2.15 1.65 34.76
CA PHE A 659 -2.86 0.39 34.54
C PHE A 659 -4.00 0.10 35.54
N HIS A 660 -5.26 0.13 35.06
CA HIS A 660 -6.37 -0.70 35.56
C HIS A 660 -7.39 -0.90 34.42
N CYS A 661 -7.12 -1.90 33.59
CA CYS A 661 -8.11 -2.59 32.76
C CYS A 661 -7.66 -4.06 32.72
N ASP A 662 -8.45 -4.95 33.34
CA ASP A 662 -8.15 -6.37 33.58
C ASP A 662 -8.14 -7.27 32.33
N GLU A 663 -8.05 -6.68 31.14
CA GLU A 663 -7.92 -7.40 29.88
C GLU A 663 -6.84 -6.73 29.05
N TYR A 664 -5.56 -7.01 29.29
CA TYR A 664 -4.50 -7.00 28.28
C TYR A 664 -3.20 -7.47 28.93
N VAL A 665 -2.65 -8.58 28.43
CA VAL A 665 -1.41 -9.21 28.91
C VAL A 665 -0.23 -8.24 28.78
N GLU A 666 0.56 -8.15 29.85
CA GLU A 666 1.81 -7.41 30.00
C GLU A 666 2.71 -7.52 28.75
N SER A 667 2.89 -6.42 28.02
CA SER A 667 3.97 -6.33 27.02
C SER A 667 4.37 -4.86 26.80
N SER A 668 5.69 -4.58 26.78
CA SER A 668 6.48 -3.43 26.27
C SER A 668 5.98 -1.98 26.25
N ALA A 669 4.68 -1.71 26.24
CA ALA A 669 4.06 -0.39 26.28
C ALA A 669 4.55 0.51 27.45
N PRO A 670 4.88 0.01 28.67
CA PRO A 670 5.33 0.88 29.76
C PRO A 670 6.57 1.70 29.41
N LYS A 671 7.57 1.10 28.73
CA LYS A 671 8.83 1.78 28.36
C LYS A 671 8.61 2.86 27.31
N VAL A 672 7.78 2.58 26.30
CA VAL A 672 7.50 3.55 25.23
C VAL A 672 6.70 4.74 25.77
N LEU A 673 5.69 4.47 26.58
CA LEU A 673 4.83 5.50 27.15
C LEU A 673 5.58 6.36 28.19
N SER A 674 6.52 5.79 28.94
CA SER A 674 7.35 6.55 29.89
C SER A 674 8.29 7.55 29.21
N LEU A 675 8.66 7.33 27.95
CA LEU A 675 9.40 8.31 27.13
C LEU A 675 8.49 9.40 26.55
N LEU A 676 7.27 9.04 26.14
CA LEU A 676 6.33 9.96 25.49
C LEU A 676 5.64 10.91 26.49
N LYS A 677 5.34 10.44 27.71
CA LYS A 677 4.57 11.19 28.70
C LYS A 677 5.26 12.48 29.18
N PRO A 678 6.57 12.48 29.54
CA PRO A 678 7.27 13.71 29.90
C PRO A 678 7.30 14.72 28.75
N ALA A 679 7.42 14.25 27.51
CA ALA A 679 7.38 15.11 26.34
C ALA A 679 6.01 15.77 26.17
N VAL A 680 4.91 15.02 26.34
CA VAL A 680 3.56 15.62 26.34
C VAL A 680 3.43 16.68 27.41
N GLN A 681 3.92 16.42 28.62
CA GLN A 681 3.85 17.37 29.73
C GLN A 681 4.57 18.68 29.39
N ILE A 682 5.85 18.60 29.01
CA ILE A 682 6.66 19.79 28.68
C ILE A 682 6.05 20.55 27.50
N MET A 683 5.65 19.86 26.42
CA MET A 683 5.08 20.48 25.22
C MET A 683 3.68 21.09 25.45
N SER A 684 3.00 20.72 26.54
CA SER A 684 1.65 21.20 26.86
C SER A 684 1.65 22.30 27.92
N GLU A 685 2.59 22.25 28.87
CA GLU A 685 2.65 23.14 30.03
C GLU A 685 3.68 24.26 29.88
N THR A 686 4.67 24.08 29.00
CA THR A 686 5.80 25.00 28.85
C THR A 686 6.07 25.38 27.39
N ASN A 687 6.94 26.37 27.18
CA ASN A 687 7.47 26.73 25.86
C ASN A 687 8.91 26.23 25.67
N ASP A 688 9.34 25.24 26.45
CA ASP A 688 10.75 24.81 26.58
C ASP A 688 11.16 23.69 25.62
N TRP A 689 10.21 22.97 25.02
CA TRP A 689 10.53 21.86 24.12
C TRP A 689 11.10 22.36 22.78
N ALA A 690 12.41 22.21 22.59
CA ALA A 690 13.13 22.63 21.41
C ALA A 690 13.13 21.56 20.30
N GLY A 691 13.73 21.92 19.16
CA GLY A 691 13.97 20.97 18.09
C GLY A 691 14.87 19.80 18.52
N ASP A 692 15.87 20.08 19.35
CA ASP A 692 16.85 19.09 19.79
C ASP A 692 16.24 18.08 20.77
N ASP A 693 15.27 18.50 21.60
CA ASP A 693 14.50 17.58 22.44
C ASP A 693 13.69 16.57 21.62
N SER A 694 13.15 17.02 20.48
CA SER A 694 12.44 16.13 19.55
C SER A 694 13.40 15.14 18.88
N VAL A 695 14.62 15.58 18.54
CA VAL A 695 15.67 14.70 18.00
C VAL A 695 16.08 13.67 19.06
N ALA A 696 16.36 14.10 20.28
CA ALA A 696 16.73 13.23 21.39
C ALA A 696 15.63 12.22 21.74
N LEU A 697 14.36 12.66 21.76
CA LEU A 697 13.22 11.76 21.96
C LEU A 697 13.13 10.74 20.82
N PHE A 698 13.32 11.16 19.58
CA PHE A 698 13.32 10.23 18.44
C PHE A 698 14.42 9.19 18.59
N GLU A 699 15.65 9.58 18.93
CA GLU A 699 16.76 8.63 19.11
C GLU A 699 16.48 7.63 20.24
N LYS A 700 15.91 8.09 21.36
CA LYS A 700 15.49 7.20 22.46
C LYS A 700 14.42 6.21 22.01
N LEU A 701 13.39 6.67 21.29
CA LEU A 701 12.34 5.81 20.75
C LEU A 701 12.89 4.86 19.68
N ASN A 702 13.84 5.30 18.87
CA ASN A 702 14.48 4.50 17.83
C ASN A 702 15.45 3.46 18.43
N ALA A 703 16.04 3.73 19.59
CA ALA A 703 16.81 2.73 20.35
C ALA A 703 15.93 1.58 20.86
N ILE A 704 14.64 1.86 21.15
CA ILE A 704 13.63 0.84 21.52
C ILE A 704 12.60 0.61 20.40
N ARG A 705 13.03 0.71 19.14
CA ARG A 705 12.15 0.69 17.95
C ARG A 705 11.22 -0.52 17.90
N SER A 706 11.72 -1.69 18.29
CA SER A 706 10.94 -2.93 18.39
C SER A 706 9.73 -2.78 19.32
N ASP A 707 9.94 -2.19 20.49
CA ASP A 707 8.87 -1.93 21.47
C ASP A 707 7.88 -0.88 20.98
N VAL A 708 8.36 0.16 20.27
CA VAL A 708 7.51 1.21 19.68
C VAL A 708 6.54 0.61 18.65
N ILE A 709 7.07 -0.19 17.71
CA ILE A 709 6.27 -0.80 16.64
C ILE A 709 5.32 -1.86 17.22
N SER A 710 5.80 -2.69 18.15
CA SER A 710 4.95 -3.67 18.87
C SER A 710 3.84 -3.02 19.69
N SER A 711 4.04 -1.78 20.16
CA SER A 711 2.99 -0.98 20.80
C SER A 711 1.96 -0.37 19.81
N GLY A 712 2.07 -0.72 18.53
CA GLY A 712 1.21 -0.23 17.45
C GLY A 712 1.51 1.21 17.02
N ILE A 713 2.65 1.78 17.42
CA ILE A 713 3.07 3.13 17.06
C ILE A 713 3.94 3.05 15.82
N ARG A 714 3.56 3.79 14.77
CA ARG A 714 4.35 3.88 13.54
C ARG A 714 5.48 4.89 13.72
N ILE A 715 6.70 4.48 13.45
CA ILE A 715 7.91 5.31 13.49
C ILE A 715 8.67 5.13 12.18
N GLY A 716 9.11 6.22 11.54
CA GLY A 716 9.88 6.16 10.30
C GLY A 716 11.37 5.90 10.55
N SER A 717 12.14 5.74 9.48
CA SER A 717 13.60 5.59 9.50
C SER A 717 14.30 6.93 9.27
N ALA A 718 13.87 7.95 10.02
CA ALA A 718 14.34 9.32 9.86
C ALA A 718 15.85 9.44 10.14
N LYS A 719 16.61 9.87 9.13
CA LYS A 719 18.06 10.11 9.26
C LYS A 719 18.38 11.58 9.52
N SER A 720 17.51 12.49 9.08
CA SER A 720 17.61 13.94 9.31
C SER A 720 17.10 14.34 10.68
N ASP A 721 17.70 15.34 11.32
CA ASP A 721 17.06 15.99 12.48
C ASP A 721 15.67 16.54 12.15
N GLN A 722 15.49 17.17 10.98
CA GLN A 722 14.16 17.62 10.55
C GLN A 722 13.18 16.46 10.34
N ALA A 723 13.66 15.33 9.83
CA ALA A 723 12.83 14.15 9.62
C ALA A 723 12.46 13.52 10.97
N LYS A 724 13.38 13.53 11.94
CA LYS A 724 13.15 13.07 13.31
C LYS A 724 12.11 13.95 14.01
N LYS A 725 12.24 15.29 13.93
CA LYS A 725 11.24 16.26 14.42
C LYS A 725 9.87 16.06 13.77
N ALA A 726 9.84 15.89 12.45
CA ALA A 726 8.61 15.61 11.72
C ALA A 726 8.00 14.26 12.12
N ASP A 727 8.83 13.25 12.40
CA ASP A 727 8.36 11.94 12.86
C ASP A 727 7.83 11.98 14.30
N ILE A 728 8.43 12.74 15.21
CA ILE A 728 7.85 13.00 16.53
C ILE A 728 6.46 13.65 16.40
N THR A 729 6.32 14.64 15.52
CA THR A 729 5.02 15.25 15.23
C THR A 729 4.00 14.21 14.73
N LYS A 730 4.42 13.27 13.87
CA LYS A 730 3.56 12.19 13.37
C LYS A 730 3.27 11.12 14.42
N ILE A 731 4.19 10.86 15.33
CA ILE A 731 3.98 9.96 16.48
C ILE A 731 2.88 10.55 17.36
N PHE A 732 2.98 11.81 17.78
CA PHE A 732 1.93 12.45 18.58
C PHE A 732 0.58 12.56 17.85
N ALA A 733 0.57 12.75 16.52
CA ALA A 733 -0.66 12.72 15.73
C ALA A 733 -1.39 11.36 15.77
N GLN A 734 -0.68 10.25 16.06
CA GLN A 734 -1.30 8.94 16.30
C GLN A 734 -2.00 8.83 17.65
N PHE A 735 -1.77 9.78 18.56
CA PHE A 735 -2.50 9.94 19.83
C PHE A 735 -3.56 11.04 19.74
N GLY A 736 -3.83 11.56 18.53
CA GLY A 736 -4.78 12.67 18.33
C GLY A 736 -4.23 14.05 18.71
N LEU A 737 -2.97 14.13 19.12
CA LEU A 737 -2.32 15.37 19.54
C LEU A 737 -1.72 16.11 18.35
N ASN A 738 -1.98 17.41 18.24
CA ASN A 738 -1.44 18.25 17.19
C ASN A 738 -0.24 19.03 17.72
N VAL A 739 0.94 18.75 17.19
CA VAL A 739 2.15 19.51 17.51
C VAL A 739 2.32 20.66 16.51
N LYS A 740 2.60 21.87 17.02
CA LYS A 740 2.90 23.06 16.21
C LYS A 740 4.26 23.63 16.59
N ARG A 741 5.04 23.99 15.56
CA ARG A 741 6.25 24.80 15.71
C ARG A 741 5.87 26.27 15.94
N ARG A 742 6.43 26.91 16.96
CA ARG A 742 6.25 28.32 17.35
C ARG A 742 7.60 29.02 17.42
N GLU A 743 7.63 30.32 17.14
CA GLU A 743 8.83 31.16 17.22
C GLU A 743 8.91 31.76 18.63
N ARG A 744 10.08 31.66 19.28
CA ARG A 744 10.32 32.13 20.66
C ARG A 744 10.69 33.61 20.68
N THR A 745 11.77 33.93 19.97
CA THR A 745 12.36 35.26 19.77
C THR A 745 13.43 35.14 18.67
N LYS A 746 13.84 36.28 18.09
CA LYS A 746 15.08 36.34 17.30
C LYS A 746 16.26 36.43 18.29
N ASP A 747 17.30 35.63 18.10
CA ASP A 747 18.53 35.77 18.87
C ASP A 747 19.30 37.05 18.50
N VAL A 748 20.43 37.28 19.17
CA VAL A 748 21.27 38.48 19.02
C VAL A 748 21.80 38.65 17.58
N ASP A 749 21.84 37.55 16.81
CA ASP A 749 22.27 37.49 15.41
C ASP A 749 21.09 37.49 14.42
N GLY A 750 19.85 37.63 14.90
CA GLY A 750 18.64 37.63 14.09
C GLY A 750 18.15 36.24 13.66
N LYS A 751 18.75 35.14 14.14
CA LYS A 751 18.32 33.76 13.91
C LYS A 751 17.04 33.48 14.71
N LYS A 752 16.06 32.87 14.04
CA LYS A 752 14.77 32.52 14.66
C LYS A 752 14.92 31.26 15.49
N ASN A 753 14.67 31.36 16.79
CA ASN A 753 14.58 30.20 17.67
C ASN A 753 13.14 29.67 17.70
N PHE A 754 12.99 28.35 17.55
CA PHE A 754 11.70 27.68 17.52
C PHE A 754 11.55 26.69 18.66
N PHE A 755 10.33 26.56 19.16
CA PHE A 755 9.91 25.53 20.11
C PHE A 755 8.66 24.82 19.57
N TYR A 756 8.33 23.67 20.13
CA TYR A 756 7.21 22.85 19.70
C TYR A 756 6.21 22.70 20.84
N VAL A 757 4.95 22.97 20.55
CA VAL A 757 3.86 22.83 21.53
C VAL A 757 2.78 21.90 21.02
N ILE A 758 2.22 21.12 21.92
CA ILE A 758 0.94 20.47 21.69
C ILE A 758 -0.13 21.54 21.79
N THR A 759 -1.00 21.63 20.78
CA THR A 759 -2.05 22.66 20.82
C THR A 759 -3.03 22.40 21.95
N THR A 760 -3.35 23.45 22.72
CA THR A 760 -4.34 23.41 23.80
C THR A 760 -5.66 22.79 23.33
N ASP A 761 -6.12 23.15 22.12
CA ASP A 761 -7.33 22.58 21.53
C ASP A 761 -7.26 21.06 21.36
N SER A 762 -6.15 20.52 20.83
CA SER A 762 -6.03 19.06 20.65
C SER A 762 -5.89 18.33 21.98
N LEU A 763 -5.20 18.91 22.96
CA LEU A 763 -5.04 18.30 24.26
C LEU A 763 -6.36 18.29 25.03
N ALA A 764 -7.05 19.44 25.09
CA ALA A 764 -8.37 19.55 25.70
C ALA A 764 -9.38 18.62 25.01
N GLN A 765 -9.33 18.53 23.68
CA GLN A 765 -10.15 17.58 22.93
C GLN A 765 -9.87 16.13 23.35
N MET A 766 -8.61 15.70 23.40
CA MET A 766 -8.28 14.32 23.74
C MET A 766 -8.58 13.98 25.22
N ASN A 767 -8.40 14.94 26.13
CA ASN A 767 -8.75 14.81 27.55
C ASN A 767 -10.25 14.58 27.78
N ARG A 768 -11.13 15.02 26.85
CA ARG A 768 -12.58 14.73 26.95
C ARG A 768 -12.92 13.25 26.78
N TYR A 769 -11.99 12.41 26.30
CA TYR A 769 -12.23 10.98 26.05
C TYR A 769 -11.58 10.05 27.08
N ILE A 770 -10.90 10.61 28.07
CA ILE A 770 -10.47 9.92 29.29
C ILE A 770 -11.66 9.94 30.25
#